data_AF-A0A0B4EW88-F1
#
_entry.id   AF-A0A0B4EW88-F1
#
_cell.length_a   1.000
_cell.length_b   1.000
_cell.length_c   1.000
_cell.angle_alpha   90.00
_cell.angle_beta   90.00
_cell.angle_gamma   90.00
#
_symmetry.space_group_name_H-M   'P 1'
#
loop_
_entity.id
_entity.type
_entity.pdbx_description
1 polymer ?
#
loop_
_entity_poly.entity_id
_entity_poly.type
_entity_poly.pdbx_seq_one_letter_code
_entity_poly.pdbx_strand_id
1 'polypeptide(L)'
;MDNALYTKLALYQDNTAYKLGGYYQYLYDITPGYTQKHNRSRGEDYGFIALDKKNTLGFQYDEIRGDKLRNLELWEKESDAQSLKRNNLLNLPIDYTPVAVSEYSLYQQQNGTLWLGDYNYRNFHIKPSFSTKREEKKLDLVKNEKIVITDNTAINPEIYTEKIGYGRLQQYNRFQNELYTKTRENKGNINLGKENKLNVNVFAGNQKEEIWTREGMIQGEANDVTKIKSESSFYGFDVEKKNIFLGSLGKIALRGDLRQDEYHHSDGSSLRYGLGFHHELSLYEKEDVKVRNNLDIYMQKYRYHGRKEEDKAQNLYTKKDSYQIKDTLSWDTKAVHTQYYSEYQLDKNPIHPSEKKGETVKQKIDFEMAENKKIGFFYEKDDRYTNRAVNTFRNYRDLSKEYYGGTFQYGAHSFAYERKKVDFQFPKMAKEDIGANAFRYSYTWEDKTLGLSYRTGKDRILIHDFHDAKVLDIDNRVYGFHFHKNGDIQHHVYFNYENSHHREGSSKVNLEGSRKNIGHSDEINFSYQYRDTRMREAEYIKYASLETGKAETEVSDQEIRKVKNLLEHRKSMEDPFHLTGIREDAFFVWRRKGQFPFLYKLGKKQGEIRKNSQFSRFFAKNKRFRLLHLSSIWIRI
;
A
#
# COMPACT_ATOMS: atom_id res chain seq x y z
N MET A 1 -15.66 -16.42 5.98
CA MET A 1 -16.53 -15.50 5.22
C MET A 1 -16.21 -14.09 5.66
N ASP A 2 -15.96 -13.20 4.70
CA ASP A 2 -15.75 -11.77 4.93
C ASP A 2 -17.11 -11.11 5.18
N ASN A 3 -17.27 -10.46 6.33
CA ASN A 3 -18.54 -9.85 6.74
C ASN A 3 -18.41 -8.33 6.64
N ALA A 4 -18.63 -7.79 5.45
CA ALA A 4 -18.65 -6.35 5.23
C ALA A 4 -20.03 -5.90 4.74
N LEU A 5 -20.55 -4.82 5.34
CA LEU A 5 -21.63 -4.03 4.79
C LEU A 5 -21.00 -3.00 3.85
N TYR A 6 -21.37 -3.04 2.58
CA TYR A 6 -20.83 -2.10 1.60
C TYR A 6 -21.92 -1.62 0.66
N THR A 7 -21.85 -0.34 0.29
CA THR A 7 -22.68 0.30 -0.72
C THR A 7 -21.77 0.94 -1.75
N LYS A 8 -22.04 0.73 -3.03
CA LYS A 8 -21.32 1.36 -4.13
C LYS A 8 -22.32 1.85 -5.16
N LEU A 9 -22.43 3.16 -5.30
CA LEU A 9 -23.25 3.85 -6.27
C LEU A 9 -22.33 4.68 -7.17
N ALA A 10 -22.51 4.61 -8.48
CA ALA A 10 -21.77 5.43 -9.42
C ALA A 10 -22.65 5.73 -10.62
N LEU A 11 -22.69 6.99 -11.04
CA LEU A 11 -23.39 7.45 -12.23
C LEU A 11 -22.40 8.27 -13.05
N TYR A 12 -22.16 7.88 -14.29
CA TYR A 12 -21.22 8.56 -15.17
C TYR A 12 -21.76 8.63 -16.59
N GLN A 13 -21.64 9.82 -17.18
CA GLN A 13 -21.86 10.08 -18.59
C GLN A 13 -20.60 10.75 -19.16
N ASP A 14 -19.99 10.07 -20.13
CA ASP A 14 -18.74 10.51 -20.74
C ASP A 14 -18.89 10.45 -22.27
N ASN A 15 -18.90 11.62 -22.92
CA ASN A 15 -18.98 11.73 -24.38
C ASN A 15 -17.89 12.67 -24.91
N THR A 16 -17.92 12.99 -26.21
CA THR A 16 -16.89 13.84 -26.83
C THR A 16 -16.90 15.29 -26.32
N ALA A 17 -18.04 15.78 -25.84
CA ALA A 17 -18.21 17.16 -25.40
C ALA A 17 -18.10 17.34 -23.87
N TYR A 18 -18.65 16.40 -23.10
CA TYR A 18 -18.79 16.52 -21.65
C TYR A 18 -18.41 15.23 -20.93
N LYS A 19 -17.94 15.40 -19.69
CA LYS A 19 -17.80 14.35 -18.70
C LYS A 19 -18.50 14.78 -17.42
N LEU A 20 -19.61 14.14 -17.12
CA LEU A 20 -20.40 14.35 -15.91
C LEU A 20 -20.47 13.04 -15.14
N GLY A 21 -20.33 13.09 -13.83
CA GLY A 21 -20.59 11.92 -13.02
C GLY A 21 -20.26 12.11 -11.56
N GLY A 22 -20.59 11.09 -10.80
CA GLY A 22 -20.27 11.02 -9.40
C GLY A 22 -20.35 9.60 -8.89
N TYR A 23 -19.73 9.40 -7.75
CA TYR A 23 -19.75 8.13 -7.07
C TYR A 23 -19.89 8.33 -5.57
N TYR A 24 -20.46 7.33 -4.92
CA TYR A 24 -20.54 7.22 -3.47
C TYR A 24 -20.28 5.78 -3.08
N GLN A 25 -19.31 5.59 -2.19
CA GLN A 25 -18.89 4.30 -1.67
C GLN A 25 -18.90 4.37 -0.15
N TYR A 26 -19.64 3.47 0.47
CA TYR A 26 -19.66 3.26 1.91
C TYR A 26 -19.16 1.85 2.22
N LEU A 27 -18.32 1.73 3.23
CA LEU A 27 -17.77 0.49 3.73
C LEU A 27 -17.87 0.46 5.26
N TYR A 28 -18.39 -0.65 5.76
CA TYR A 28 -18.32 -1.03 7.16
C TYR A 28 -17.95 -2.51 7.24
N ASP A 29 -16.69 -2.79 7.57
CA ASP A 29 -16.20 -4.15 7.80
C ASP A 29 -16.48 -4.56 9.25
N ILE A 30 -17.24 -5.64 9.42
CA ILE A 30 -17.62 -6.18 10.73
C ILE A 30 -16.45 -6.98 11.33
N THR A 31 -15.53 -7.46 10.50
CA THR A 31 -14.34 -8.22 10.90
C THR A 31 -13.08 -7.60 10.27
N PRO A 32 -12.78 -6.33 10.60
CA PRO A 32 -11.71 -5.60 9.93
C PRO A 32 -10.38 -6.29 10.11
N GLY A 33 -9.69 -6.49 9.00
CA GLY A 33 -8.41 -7.19 9.01
C GLY A 33 -8.54 -8.70 9.21
N TYR A 34 -9.71 -9.31 9.02
CA TYR A 34 -9.83 -10.77 8.88
C TYR A 34 -9.42 -11.25 7.48
N THR A 35 -9.71 -10.46 6.44
CA THR A 35 -9.31 -10.73 5.06
C THR A 35 -8.44 -9.60 4.52
N GLN A 36 -7.72 -9.85 3.42
CA GLN A 36 -6.92 -8.85 2.71
C GLN A 36 -7.75 -7.96 1.76
N LYS A 37 -9.09 -8.05 1.83
CA LYS A 37 -9.97 -7.47 0.81
C LYS A 37 -10.15 -5.96 0.96
N HIS A 38 -10.12 -5.47 2.19
CA HIS A 38 -10.41 -4.08 2.53
C HIS A 38 -9.26 -3.46 3.33
N ASN A 39 -8.91 -2.21 3.01
CA ASN A 39 -7.87 -1.44 3.69
C ASN A 39 -8.44 -0.42 4.69
N ARG A 40 -9.72 -0.55 5.07
CA ARG A 40 -10.42 0.28 6.06
C ARG A 40 -11.43 -0.60 6.81
N SER A 41 -11.62 -0.34 8.10
CA SER A 41 -12.76 -0.91 8.83
C SER A 41 -14.03 -0.11 8.60
N ARG A 42 -13.91 1.20 8.44
CA ARG A 42 -15.01 2.11 8.11
C ARG A 42 -14.50 3.10 7.09
N GLY A 43 -15.22 3.24 5.98
CA GLY A 43 -14.81 4.11 4.90
C GLY A 43 -16.00 4.76 4.23
N GLU A 44 -15.89 6.06 4.01
CA GLU A 44 -16.71 6.79 3.05
C GLU A 44 -15.78 7.34 1.97
N ASP A 45 -16.17 7.18 0.72
CA ASP A 45 -15.42 7.70 -0.43
C ASP A 45 -16.44 8.17 -1.46
N TYR A 46 -16.40 9.45 -1.78
CA TYR A 46 -17.32 10.03 -2.74
C TYR A 46 -16.66 11.14 -3.53
N GLY A 47 -17.15 11.33 -4.74
CA GLY A 47 -16.63 12.36 -5.61
C GLY A 47 -17.58 12.66 -6.74
N PHE A 48 -17.34 13.79 -7.39
CA PHE A 48 -18.09 14.23 -8.55
C PHE A 48 -17.19 14.98 -9.51
N ILE A 49 -17.55 14.91 -10.78
CA ILE A 49 -16.90 15.62 -11.86
C ILE A 49 -17.95 16.20 -12.79
N ALA A 50 -17.75 17.46 -13.17
CA ALA A 50 -18.46 18.09 -14.26
C ALA A 50 -17.46 18.84 -15.13
N LEU A 51 -17.24 18.39 -16.35
CA LEU A 51 -16.22 18.92 -17.25
C LEU A 51 -16.76 19.07 -18.67
N ASP A 52 -16.70 20.28 -19.20
CA ASP A 52 -16.72 20.56 -20.64
C ASP A 52 -15.32 20.29 -21.20
N LYS A 53 -15.20 19.26 -22.03
CA LYS A 53 -13.94 18.82 -22.62
C LYS A 53 -13.46 19.75 -23.72
N LYS A 54 -14.37 20.40 -24.43
CA LYS A 54 -14.03 21.28 -25.55
C LYS A 54 -13.34 22.52 -25.03
N ASN A 55 -13.89 23.12 -23.97
CA ASN A 55 -13.36 24.35 -23.41
C ASN A 55 -12.45 24.12 -22.20
N THR A 56 -12.29 22.88 -21.70
CA THR A 56 -11.56 22.57 -20.44
C THR A 56 -12.09 23.40 -19.27
N LEU A 57 -13.42 23.51 -19.17
CA LEU A 57 -14.12 24.25 -18.12
C LEU A 57 -14.87 23.25 -17.25
N GLY A 58 -14.67 23.29 -15.94
CA GLY A 58 -15.35 22.34 -15.06
C GLY A 58 -14.76 22.25 -13.67
N PHE A 59 -15.28 21.32 -12.89
CA PHE A 59 -14.77 21.03 -11.55
C PHE A 59 -14.76 19.53 -11.27
N GLN A 60 -13.87 19.14 -10.38
CA GLN A 60 -13.78 17.82 -9.79
C GLN A 60 -13.60 17.95 -8.28
N TYR A 61 -14.26 17.08 -7.53
CA TYR A 61 -14.10 16.95 -6.10
C TYR A 61 -14.09 15.48 -5.73
N ASP A 62 -13.14 15.09 -4.88
CA ASP A 62 -13.04 13.75 -4.31
C ASP A 62 -12.78 13.87 -2.81
N GLU A 63 -13.50 13.09 -2.03
CA GLU A 63 -13.38 13.03 -0.59
C GLU A 63 -13.38 11.60 -0.06
N ILE A 64 -12.39 11.32 0.76
CA ILE A 64 -12.20 10.07 1.47
C ILE A 64 -12.28 10.35 2.98
N ARG A 65 -13.01 9.52 3.71
CA ARG A 65 -13.09 9.52 5.18
C ARG A 65 -13.06 8.10 5.73
N GLY A 66 -12.63 7.96 6.98
CA GLY A 66 -12.64 6.68 7.68
C GLY A 66 -11.38 6.44 8.50
N ASP A 67 -11.07 5.18 8.71
CA ASP A 67 -9.76 4.72 9.16
C ASP A 67 -8.92 4.22 7.98
N LYS A 68 -7.67 3.83 8.24
CA LYS A 68 -6.81 3.16 7.26
C LYS A 68 -6.07 2.02 7.92
N LEU A 69 -6.22 0.82 7.38
CA LEU A 69 -5.56 -0.40 7.83
C LEU A 69 -4.26 -0.61 7.04
N ARG A 70 -3.26 -1.20 7.70
CA ARG A 70 -2.07 -1.81 7.09
C ARG A 70 -2.02 -3.30 7.40
N ASN A 71 -1.37 -4.06 6.53
CA ASN A 71 -1.16 -5.48 6.78
C ASN A 71 -0.23 -5.69 7.98
N LEU A 72 -0.50 -6.75 8.74
CA LEU A 72 0.45 -7.29 9.70
C LEU A 72 1.52 -8.05 8.94
N GLU A 73 2.77 -7.72 9.25
CA GLU A 73 3.91 -8.47 8.73
C GLU A 73 4.06 -9.79 9.49
N LEU A 74 4.77 -10.76 8.91
CA LEU A 74 4.85 -12.11 9.48
C LEU A 74 5.41 -12.14 10.91
N TRP A 75 6.33 -11.23 11.25
CA TRP A 75 6.88 -11.10 12.59
C TRP A 75 5.92 -10.43 13.59
N GLU A 76 4.90 -9.72 13.10
CA GLU A 76 3.88 -9.06 13.93
C GLU A 76 2.67 -9.98 14.20
N LYS A 77 2.34 -10.89 13.28
CA LYS A 77 1.15 -11.75 13.38
C LYS A 77 1.02 -12.50 14.70
N GLU A 78 -0.19 -12.48 15.27
CA GLU A 78 -0.52 -13.28 16.47
C GLU A 78 -1.81 -14.05 16.23
N SER A 79 -1.82 -15.33 16.59
CA SER A 79 -3.01 -16.19 16.49
C SER A 79 -4.14 -15.75 17.44
N ASP A 80 -3.81 -15.05 18.53
CA ASP A 80 -4.69 -14.70 19.64
C ASP A 80 -4.66 -13.22 20.08
N ALA A 81 -4.19 -12.30 19.21
CA ALA A 81 -4.14 -10.85 19.46
C ALA A 81 -5.50 -10.27 19.89
N GLN A 82 -5.77 -10.15 21.18
CA GLN A 82 -7.08 -9.69 21.66
C GLN A 82 -7.27 -8.20 21.38
N SER A 83 -6.19 -7.40 21.48
CA SER A 83 -6.18 -5.97 21.18
C SER A 83 -6.59 -5.63 19.75
N LEU A 84 -6.41 -6.59 18.83
CA LEU A 84 -6.78 -6.46 17.42
C LEU A 84 -8.14 -7.08 17.10
N LYS A 85 -8.65 -8.00 17.94
CA LYS A 85 -10.00 -8.55 17.77
C LYS A 85 -11.04 -7.47 18.04
N ARG A 86 -12.16 -7.57 17.34
CA ARG A 86 -13.29 -6.66 17.46
C ARG A 86 -14.53 -7.44 17.85
N ASN A 87 -15.40 -6.78 18.59
CA ASN A 87 -16.74 -7.27 18.85
C ASN A 87 -17.64 -6.99 17.64
N ASN A 88 -18.67 -7.80 17.45
CA ASN A 88 -19.69 -7.52 16.44
C ASN A 88 -20.57 -6.33 16.86
N LEU A 89 -21.53 -5.96 16.01
CA LEU A 89 -22.51 -4.88 16.26
C LEU A 89 -23.32 -5.05 17.56
N LEU A 90 -23.44 -6.28 18.07
CA LEU A 90 -24.13 -6.61 19.32
C LEU A 90 -23.17 -6.70 20.52
N ASN A 91 -21.93 -6.22 20.35
CA ASN A 91 -20.86 -6.27 21.33
C ASN A 91 -20.44 -7.69 21.77
N LEU A 92 -20.69 -8.71 20.94
CA LEU A 92 -20.22 -10.08 21.18
C LEU A 92 -18.82 -10.29 20.58
N PRO A 93 -17.91 -10.98 21.28
CA PRO A 93 -16.57 -11.22 20.78
C PRO A 93 -16.60 -12.10 19.52
N ILE A 94 -15.92 -11.66 18.47
CA ILE A 94 -15.72 -12.45 17.26
C ILE A 94 -14.35 -13.13 17.36
N ASP A 95 -14.35 -14.47 17.31
CA ASP A 95 -13.09 -15.21 17.27
C ASP A 95 -12.57 -15.30 15.83
N TYR A 96 -11.51 -14.56 15.52
CA TYR A 96 -10.77 -14.64 14.27
C TYR A 96 -9.28 -14.31 14.49
N THR A 97 -8.44 -14.60 13.50
CA THR A 97 -7.02 -14.23 13.53
C THR A 97 -6.83 -12.98 12.67
N PRO A 98 -6.47 -11.83 13.25
CA PRO A 98 -6.20 -10.61 12.50
C PRO A 98 -5.00 -10.76 11.56
N VAL A 99 -5.12 -10.22 10.36
CA VAL A 99 -4.07 -10.11 9.33
C VAL A 99 -3.73 -8.66 8.99
N ALA A 100 -4.43 -7.69 9.60
CA ALA A 100 -4.20 -6.26 9.46
C ALA A 100 -4.42 -5.53 10.79
N VAL A 101 -3.87 -4.32 10.89
CA VAL A 101 -4.00 -3.41 12.03
C VAL A 101 -4.31 -2.00 11.52
N SER A 102 -5.02 -1.21 12.31
CA SER A 102 -5.21 0.21 12.02
C SER A 102 -3.85 0.91 11.98
N GLU A 103 -3.51 1.51 10.84
CA GLU A 103 -2.38 2.43 10.72
C GLU A 103 -2.82 3.81 11.23
N TYR A 104 -3.99 4.26 10.77
CA TYR A 104 -4.60 5.52 11.17
C TYR A 104 -6.03 5.30 11.61
N SER A 105 -6.34 5.74 12.83
CA SER A 105 -7.70 5.72 13.40
C SER A 105 -8.62 6.78 12.75
N LEU A 106 -8.02 7.82 12.20
CA LEU A 106 -8.67 8.84 11.38
C LEU A 106 -7.82 9.03 10.13
N TYR A 107 -8.45 8.95 8.96
CA TYR A 107 -7.85 9.23 7.67
C TYR A 107 -8.86 9.92 6.77
N GLN A 108 -8.61 11.20 6.50
CA GLN A 108 -9.46 12.05 5.68
C GLN A 108 -8.63 12.76 4.61
N GLN A 109 -9.11 12.74 3.38
CA GLN A 109 -8.51 13.47 2.27
C GLN A 109 -9.61 14.15 1.46
N GLN A 110 -9.39 15.41 1.10
CA GLN A 110 -10.28 16.20 0.24
C GLN A 110 -9.45 16.82 -0.87
N ASN A 111 -9.82 16.54 -2.12
CA ASN A 111 -9.15 17.09 -3.29
C ASN A 111 -10.20 17.75 -4.18
N GLY A 112 -10.05 19.05 -4.45
CA GLY A 112 -10.91 19.79 -5.36
C GLY A 112 -10.09 20.48 -6.44
N THR A 113 -10.57 20.46 -7.68
CA THR A 113 -9.99 21.22 -8.80
C THR A 113 -11.10 21.91 -9.57
N LEU A 114 -10.90 23.17 -9.92
CA LEU A 114 -11.75 23.99 -10.77
C LEU A 114 -10.93 24.43 -11.97
N TRP A 115 -11.25 23.93 -13.16
CA TRP A 115 -10.67 24.37 -14.43
C TRP A 115 -11.50 25.52 -14.99
N LEU A 116 -10.85 26.61 -15.37
CA LEU A 116 -11.50 27.84 -15.80
C LEU A 116 -11.44 28.05 -17.31
N GLY A 117 -10.98 27.06 -18.08
CA GLY A 117 -10.95 27.12 -19.54
C GLY A 117 -9.58 26.80 -20.15
N ASP A 118 -9.56 26.65 -21.47
CA ASP A 118 -8.36 26.61 -22.33
C ASP A 118 -8.49 27.74 -23.37
N TYR A 119 -7.67 28.78 -23.20
CA TYR A 119 -7.71 29.97 -24.04
C TYR A 119 -6.50 30.05 -24.94
N ASN A 120 -6.74 30.19 -26.25
CA ASN A 120 -5.69 30.34 -27.23
C ASN A 120 -5.31 31.81 -27.39
N TYR A 121 -4.03 32.13 -27.19
CA TYR A 121 -3.47 33.43 -27.52
C TYR A 121 -2.17 33.25 -28.30
N ARG A 122 -2.20 33.62 -29.59
CA ARG A 122 -1.11 33.34 -30.55
C ARG A 122 -0.78 31.84 -30.55
N ASN A 123 0.43 31.47 -30.12
CA ASN A 123 0.90 30.08 -30.08
C ASN A 123 0.91 29.51 -28.66
N PHE A 124 0.21 30.15 -27.72
CA PHE A 124 0.11 29.71 -26.33
C PHE A 124 -1.32 29.29 -25.98
N HIS A 125 -1.42 28.18 -25.25
CA HIS A 125 -2.60 27.75 -24.52
C HIS A 125 -2.51 28.26 -23.10
N ILE A 126 -3.53 28.98 -22.65
CA ILE A 126 -3.65 29.56 -21.30
C ILE A 126 -4.72 28.77 -20.55
N LYS A 127 -4.31 28.04 -19.50
CA LYS A 127 -5.17 27.16 -18.70
C LYS A 127 -5.18 27.61 -17.25
N PRO A 128 -6.08 28.53 -16.86
CA PRO A 128 -6.29 28.89 -15.48
C PRO A 128 -7.02 27.77 -14.71
N SER A 129 -6.58 27.50 -13.48
CA SER A 129 -7.33 26.64 -12.57
C SER A 129 -7.11 27.01 -11.10
N PHE A 130 -7.99 26.51 -10.25
CA PHE A 130 -7.87 26.56 -8.80
C PHE A 130 -7.91 25.14 -8.25
N SER A 131 -7.09 24.85 -7.24
CA SER A 131 -7.07 23.56 -6.57
C SER A 131 -7.06 23.73 -5.05
N THR A 132 -7.71 22.80 -4.36
CA THR A 132 -7.66 22.67 -2.90
C THR A 132 -7.30 21.24 -2.56
N LYS A 133 -6.36 21.08 -1.64
CA LYS A 133 -5.95 19.77 -1.10
C LYS A 133 -6.00 19.86 0.41
N ARG A 134 -6.68 18.92 1.05
CA ARG A 134 -6.73 18.81 2.51
C ARG A 134 -6.49 17.37 2.91
N GLU A 135 -5.71 17.17 3.95
CA GLU A 135 -5.49 15.85 4.55
C GLU A 135 -5.53 15.98 6.06
N GLU A 136 -6.22 15.05 6.72
CA GLU A 136 -6.20 14.90 8.16
C GLU A 136 -6.04 13.43 8.52
N LYS A 137 -4.97 13.10 9.24
CA LYS A 137 -4.68 11.73 9.68
C LYS A 137 -4.26 11.69 11.15
N LYS A 138 -4.71 10.66 11.86
CA LYS A 138 -4.35 10.40 13.27
C LYS A 138 -3.85 8.96 13.40
N LEU A 139 -2.60 8.80 13.82
CA LEU A 139 -1.96 7.51 14.00
C LEU A 139 -2.71 6.68 15.05
N ASP A 140 -2.89 5.39 14.76
CA ASP A 140 -3.41 4.46 15.75
C ASP A 140 -2.28 3.96 16.67
N LEU A 141 -2.49 4.06 17.98
CA LEU A 141 -1.50 3.74 19.01
C LEU A 141 -1.78 2.39 19.69
N VAL A 142 -2.53 1.49 19.03
CA VAL A 142 -2.85 0.17 19.59
C VAL A 142 -1.58 -0.59 19.99
N LYS A 143 -1.59 -1.10 21.22
CA LYS A 143 -0.47 -1.85 21.80
C LYS A 143 -0.39 -3.26 21.20
N ASN A 144 0.83 -3.67 20.90
CA ASN A 144 1.26 -5.01 20.55
C ASN A 144 1.48 -5.82 21.83
N GLU A 145 0.62 -6.80 22.08
CA GLU A 145 0.60 -7.58 23.32
C GLU A 145 1.85 -8.45 23.51
N LYS A 146 2.62 -8.74 22.44
CA LYS A 146 3.91 -9.44 22.56
C LYS A 146 4.96 -8.64 23.28
N ILE A 147 4.92 -7.31 23.19
CA ILE A 147 5.98 -6.43 23.68
C ILE A 147 5.59 -5.95 25.08
N VAL A 148 5.85 -6.81 26.06
CA VAL A 148 5.73 -6.45 27.48
C VAL A 148 7.09 -6.01 27.99
N ILE A 149 7.15 -4.80 28.55
CA ILE A 149 8.34 -4.21 29.18
C ILE A 149 7.94 -3.90 30.62
N THR A 150 8.39 -4.74 31.55
CA THR A 150 8.08 -4.61 32.99
C THR A 150 9.31 -4.11 33.75
N ASP A 151 9.05 -3.45 34.87
CA ASP A 151 10.07 -3.19 35.89
C ASP A 151 9.97 -4.24 37.01
N ASN A 152 11.11 -4.70 37.52
CA ASN A 152 11.22 -5.64 38.65
C ASN A 152 11.95 -5.01 39.84
N THR A 153 11.91 -3.68 39.97
CA THR A 153 12.54 -2.95 41.08
C THR A 153 11.72 -2.94 42.38
N ALA A 154 10.53 -3.56 42.40
CA ALA A 154 9.72 -3.66 43.61
C ALA A 154 10.36 -4.61 44.64
N ILE A 155 10.29 -4.25 45.92
CA ILE A 155 10.75 -5.04 47.08
C ILE A 155 10.04 -6.42 47.16
N ASN A 156 9.00 -6.64 46.35
CA ASN A 156 8.22 -7.86 46.28
C ASN A 156 8.21 -8.42 44.84
N PRO A 157 8.84 -9.58 44.55
CA PRO A 157 9.03 -10.13 43.21
C PRO A 157 7.74 -10.63 42.51
N GLU A 158 6.57 -10.42 43.11
CA GLU A 158 5.27 -10.85 42.59
C GLU A 158 4.44 -9.73 41.94
N ILE A 159 4.87 -8.46 42.04
CA ILE A 159 4.14 -7.31 41.47
C ILE A 159 4.96 -6.72 40.31
N TYR A 160 4.47 -6.91 39.09
CA TYR A 160 5.06 -6.36 37.87
C TYR A 160 4.29 -5.12 37.43
N THR A 161 4.96 -3.99 37.29
CA THR A 161 4.37 -2.76 36.77
C THR A 161 4.89 -2.48 35.35
N GLU A 162 4.08 -1.79 34.54
CA GLU A 162 4.48 -1.37 33.20
C GLU A 162 5.59 -0.34 33.35
N LYS A 163 6.74 -0.58 32.72
CA LYS A 163 7.81 0.42 32.80
C LYS A 163 7.41 1.63 31.95
N ILE A 164 7.21 2.75 32.63
CA ILE A 164 6.95 4.05 32.02
C ILE A 164 8.16 4.44 31.16
N GLY A 165 7.90 5.04 30.00
CA GLY A 165 8.93 5.59 29.13
C GLY A 165 9.19 4.82 27.83
N TYR A 166 8.67 3.60 27.65
CA TYR A 166 8.87 2.80 26.42
C TYR A 166 7.60 2.56 25.58
N GLY A 167 6.56 3.35 25.82
CA GLY A 167 5.23 3.18 25.23
C GLY A 167 5.22 3.07 23.70
N ARG A 168 6.14 3.74 23.00
CA ARG A 168 6.27 3.64 21.54
C ARG A 168 6.62 2.24 21.07
N LEU A 169 7.58 1.59 21.72
CA LEU A 169 8.04 0.25 21.31
C LEU A 169 6.93 -0.78 21.44
N GLN A 170 6.00 -0.57 22.36
CA GLN A 170 4.87 -1.45 22.60
C GLN A 170 3.75 -1.29 21.56
N GLN A 171 3.90 -0.47 20.52
CA GLN A 171 2.85 -0.21 19.54
C GLN A 171 3.09 -0.94 18.22
N TYR A 172 2.01 -1.32 17.54
CA TYR A 172 2.12 -1.81 16.17
C TYR A 172 2.70 -0.76 15.22
N ASN A 173 2.32 0.52 15.37
CA ASN A 173 2.79 1.60 14.48
C ASN A 173 4.04 2.34 14.99
N ARG A 174 4.89 1.68 15.78
CA ARG A 174 6.09 2.26 16.41
C ARG A 174 7.07 2.95 15.46
N PHE A 175 7.13 2.54 14.20
CA PHE A 175 8.02 3.15 13.20
C PHE A 175 7.56 4.53 12.71
N GLN A 176 6.29 4.92 12.95
CA GLN A 176 5.76 6.21 12.50
C GLN A 176 6.10 7.34 13.48
N ASN A 177 6.62 8.47 12.98
CA ASN A 177 6.96 9.65 13.79
C ASN A 177 5.76 10.60 13.95
N GLU A 178 4.91 10.73 12.93
CA GLU A 178 3.75 11.62 12.93
C GLU A 178 2.57 10.96 13.63
N LEU A 179 2.11 11.53 14.75
CA LEU A 179 0.92 11.09 15.47
C LEU A 179 -0.35 11.73 14.94
N TYR A 180 -0.26 12.97 14.50
CA TYR A 180 -1.35 13.74 13.92
C TYR A 180 -0.79 14.63 12.82
N THR A 181 -1.49 14.71 11.71
CA THR A 181 -1.17 15.60 10.60
C THR A 181 -2.46 16.17 10.07
N LYS A 182 -2.52 17.50 9.95
CA LYS A 182 -3.60 18.24 9.31
C LYS A 182 -2.97 19.23 8.34
N THR A 183 -3.19 19.04 7.05
CA THR A 183 -2.66 19.93 6.02
C THR A 183 -3.78 20.47 5.15
N ARG A 184 -3.61 21.71 4.69
CA ARG A 184 -4.49 22.35 3.72
C ARG A 184 -3.64 23.23 2.80
N GLU A 185 -3.79 23.05 1.50
CA GLU A 185 -3.24 23.96 0.48
C GLU A 185 -4.38 24.41 -0.44
N ASN A 186 -4.49 25.72 -0.66
CA ASN A 186 -5.34 26.28 -1.71
C ASN A 186 -4.44 27.00 -2.70
N LYS A 187 -4.54 26.67 -3.99
CA LYS A 187 -3.63 27.14 -5.03
C LYS A 187 -4.41 27.56 -6.27
N GLY A 188 -4.27 28.83 -6.64
CA GLY A 188 -4.61 29.33 -7.97
C GLY A 188 -3.40 29.19 -8.90
N ASN A 189 -3.63 28.79 -10.14
CA ASN A 189 -2.59 28.59 -11.13
C ASN A 189 -3.01 29.05 -12.52
N ILE A 190 -2.05 29.52 -13.31
CA ILE A 190 -2.19 29.84 -14.72
C ILE A 190 -1.08 29.08 -15.45
N ASN A 191 -1.47 28.08 -16.24
CA ASN A 191 -0.54 27.33 -17.07
C ASN A 191 -0.50 27.92 -18.49
N LEU A 192 0.69 28.20 -19.00
CA LEU A 192 0.98 28.73 -20.32
C LEU A 192 1.80 27.69 -21.10
N GLY A 193 1.15 26.96 -22.00
CA GLY A 193 1.77 25.90 -22.80
C GLY A 193 1.95 26.30 -24.26
N LYS A 194 3.10 25.98 -24.86
CA LYS A 194 3.36 26.10 -26.31
C LYS A 194 3.75 24.74 -26.88
N GLU A 195 2.86 24.11 -27.66
CA GLU A 195 3.09 22.93 -28.51
C GLU A 195 4.09 21.89 -27.96
N ASN A 196 3.96 21.48 -26.69
CA ASN A 196 4.86 20.53 -26.02
C ASN A 196 6.36 20.90 -26.04
N LYS A 197 6.69 22.18 -26.23
CA LYS A 197 8.07 22.73 -26.24
C LYS A 197 8.37 23.56 -24.98
N LEU A 198 7.41 24.36 -24.54
CA LEU A 198 7.54 25.22 -23.36
C LEU A 198 6.27 25.13 -22.53
N ASN A 199 6.44 24.99 -21.23
CA ASN A 199 5.39 25.06 -20.24
C ASN A 199 5.82 26.05 -19.15
N VAL A 200 5.02 27.08 -18.91
CA VAL A 200 5.23 28.04 -17.82
C VAL A 200 3.99 28.03 -16.94
N ASN A 201 4.15 27.75 -15.67
CA ASN A 201 3.06 27.78 -14.70
C ASN A 201 3.33 28.87 -13.68
N VAL A 202 2.41 29.83 -13.52
CA VAL A 202 2.46 30.84 -12.46
C VAL A 202 1.39 30.49 -11.43
N PHE A 203 1.71 30.59 -10.15
CA PHE A 203 0.78 30.20 -9.10
C PHE A 203 0.90 31.06 -7.85
N ALA A 204 -0.19 31.14 -7.10
CA ALA A 204 -0.25 31.74 -5.78
C ALA A 204 -1.31 31.04 -4.92
N GLY A 205 -1.19 31.14 -3.61
CA GLY A 205 -2.06 30.42 -2.71
C GLY A 205 -1.72 30.58 -1.24
N ASN A 206 -2.32 29.72 -0.43
CA ASN A 206 -2.00 29.63 0.99
C ASN A 206 -1.95 28.17 1.45
N GLN A 207 -1.21 27.96 2.53
CA GLN A 207 -0.97 26.66 3.13
C GLN A 207 -1.09 26.74 4.65
N LYS A 208 -1.69 25.72 5.24
CA LYS A 208 -1.74 25.50 6.69
C LYS A 208 -1.32 24.07 6.98
N GLU A 209 -0.44 23.88 7.95
CA GLU A 209 0.06 22.60 8.42
C GLU A 209 0.00 22.56 9.95
N GLU A 210 -0.55 21.49 10.52
CA GLU A 210 -0.42 21.12 11.92
C GLU A 210 0.08 19.68 12.01
N ILE A 211 1.21 19.48 12.67
CA ILE A 211 1.87 18.19 12.80
C ILE A 211 2.26 17.95 14.24
N TRP A 212 1.86 16.81 14.78
CA TRP A 212 2.29 16.36 16.10
C TRP A 212 3.25 15.19 15.91
N THR A 213 4.50 15.36 16.32
CA THR A 213 5.58 14.44 16.03
C THR A 213 6.26 13.96 17.31
N ARG A 214 6.52 12.65 17.37
CA ARG A 214 7.28 11.98 18.42
C ARG A 214 8.67 11.57 17.95
N GLU A 215 9.22 12.31 16.99
CA GLU A 215 10.54 12.04 16.42
C GLU A 215 11.61 12.01 17.51
N GLY A 216 12.46 10.97 17.50
CA GLY A 216 13.47 10.76 18.54
C GLY A 216 12.93 10.30 19.90
N MET A 217 11.60 10.27 20.12
CA MET A 217 10.99 9.90 21.40
C MET A 217 10.61 8.41 21.46
N ILE A 218 10.96 7.75 22.57
CA ILE A 218 10.68 6.33 22.85
C ILE A 218 9.41 6.09 23.68
N GLN A 219 8.88 7.10 24.38
CA GLN A 219 7.64 6.99 25.16
C GLN A 219 6.39 7.04 24.27
N GLY A 220 6.37 7.94 23.27
CA GLY A 220 5.40 7.91 22.16
C GLY A 220 3.93 8.17 22.52
N GLU A 221 3.66 8.86 23.63
CA GLU A 221 2.32 9.29 24.07
C GLU A 221 1.94 10.67 23.52
N ALA A 222 0.65 10.91 23.23
CA ALA A 222 0.19 12.11 22.51
C ALA A 222 0.31 13.43 23.30
N ASN A 223 0.48 13.37 24.62
CA ASN A 223 0.50 14.56 25.47
C ASN A 223 1.88 15.25 25.50
N ASP A 224 2.96 14.51 25.22
CA ASP A 224 4.34 14.98 25.39
C ASP A 224 5.10 15.17 24.06
N VAL A 225 4.37 15.20 22.94
CA VAL A 225 4.95 15.33 21.59
C VAL A 225 5.18 16.78 21.16
N THR A 226 6.12 16.98 20.25
CA THR A 226 6.34 18.28 19.61
C THR A 226 5.22 18.58 18.64
N LYS A 227 4.59 19.75 18.81
CA LYS A 227 3.49 20.24 17.97
C LYS A 227 4.00 21.38 17.11
N ILE A 228 3.84 21.23 15.80
CA ILE A 228 4.37 22.14 14.80
C ILE A 228 3.18 22.69 14.03
N LYS A 229 3.07 24.02 13.97
CA LYS A 229 2.02 24.71 13.23
C LYS A 229 2.67 25.67 12.26
N SER A 230 2.43 25.56 10.97
CA SER A 230 2.95 26.51 9.99
C SER A 230 1.81 26.97 9.10
N GLU A 231 1.73 28.28 8.91
CA GLU A 231 0.74 28.90 8.04
C GLU A 231 1.45 29.93 7.16
N SER A 232 1.30 29.79 5.85
CA SER A 232 1.93 30.67 4.87
C SER A 232 0.98 31.07 3.75
N SER A 233 1.25 32.25 3.19
CA SER A 233 0.84 32.60 1.83
C SER A 233 2.04 32.39 0.90
N PHE A 234 1.80 31.95 -0.32
CA PHE A 234 2.87 31.66 -1.27
C PHE A 234 2.56 32.14 -2.68
N TYR A 235 3.62 32.39 -3.43
CA TYR A 235 3.57 32.63 -4.87
C TYR A 235 4.83 32.07 -5.53
N GLY A 236 4.74 31.81 -6.83
CA GLY A 236 5.85 31.20 -7.54
C GLY A 236 5.55 30.94 -8.99
N PHE A 237 6.56 30.34 -9.64
CA PHE A 237 6.43 29.89 -11.01
C PHE A 237 7.26 28.63 -11.26
N ASP A 238 6.81 27.82 -12.22
CA ASP A 238 7.52 26.68 -12.76
C ASP A 238 7.73 26.92 -14.27
N VAL A 239 8.92 26.64 -14.79
CA VAL A 239 9.23 26.69 -16.23
C VAL A 239 9.84 25.37 -16.65
N GLU A 240 9.35 24.81 -17.73
CA GLU A 240 9.87 23.58 -18.33
C GLU A 240 9.99 23.75 -19.84
N LYS A 241 11.22 23.60 -20.35
CA LYS A 241 11.50 23.57 -21.78
C LYS A 241 11.85 22.14 -22.18
N LYS A 242 11.03 21.54 -23.02
CA LYS A 242 11.15 20.14 -23.48
C LYS A 242 11.71 20.06 -24.90
N ASN A 243 12.15 18.86 -25.26
CA ASN A 243 12.48 18.49 -26.64
C ASN A 243 13.56 19.40 -27.28
N ILE A 244 14.55 19.84 -26.50
CA ILE A 244 15.70 20.58 -27.03
C ILE A 244 16.62 19.56 -27.71
N PHE A 245 16.67 19.58 -29.04
CA PHE A 245 17.46 18.64 -29.83
C PHE A 245 18.92 19.07 -29.93
N LEU A 246 19.85 18.16 -29.59
CA LEU A 246 21.30 18.38 -29.61
C LEU A 246 22.00 17.55 -30.70
N GLY A 247 21.28 17.16 -31.77
CA GLY A 247 21.87 16.33 -32.82
C GLY A 247 22.14 14.90 -32.33
N SER A 248 23.36 14.40 -32.57
CA SER A 248 23.81 13.09 -32.11
C SER A 248 23.91 12.97 -30.58
N LEU A 249 23.90 14.09 -29.86
CA LEU A 249 23.89 14.12 -28.40
C LEU A 249 22.48 13.97 -27.80
N GLY A 250 21.45 13.66 -28.60
CA GLY A 250 20.11 13.32 -28.11
C GLY A 250 19.21 14.52 -27.83
N LYS A 251 18.24 14.35 -26.93
CA LYS A 251 17.26 15.38 -26.54
C LYS A 251 17.40 15.70 -25.06
N ILE A 252 17.31 16.98 -24.72
CA ILE A 252 17.26 17.42 -23.33
C ILE A 252 15.94 18.13 -23.00
N ALA A 253 15.56 18.08 -21.73
CA ALA A 253 14.59 18.99 -21.14
C ALA A 253 15.18 19.65 -19.89
N LEU A 254 14.84 20.92 -19.70
CA LEU A 254 15.26 21.72 -18.55
C LEU A 254 14.01 22.15 -17.79
N ARG A 255 14.00 21.92 -16.48
CA ARG A 255 12.95 22.41 -15.58
C ARG A 255 13.55 23.29 -14.49
N GLY A 256 12.85 24.36 -14.15
CA GLY A 256 13.18 25.23 -13.03
C GLY A 256 11.91 25.66 -12.32
N ASP A 257 11.94 25.68 -10.99
CA ASP A 257 10.82 26.15 -10.18
C ASP A 257 11.29 27.10 -9.08
N LEU A 258 10.46 28.07 -8.76
CA LEU A 258 10.66 29.04 -7.68
C LEU A 258 9.35 29.17 -6.90
N ARG A 259 9.42 29.11 -5.57
CA ARG A 259 8.28 29.38 -4.70
C ARG A 259 8.75 30.17 -3.48
N GLN A 260 8.12 31.31 -3.25
CA GLN A 260 8.28 32.11 -2.05
C GLN A 260 7.11 31.84 -1.11
N ASP A 261 7.39 31.55 0.15
CA ASP A 261 6.42 31.40 1.23
C ASP A 261 6.63 32.50 2.28
N GLU A 262 5.58 33.26 2.58
CA GLU A 262 5.53 34.26 3.65
C GLU A 262 4.67 33.73 4.79
N TYR A 263 5.25 33.61 5.99
CA TYR A 263 4.61 32.94 7.12
C TYR A 263 3.84 33.92 8.01
N HIS A 264 2.62 33.58 8.42
CA HIS A 264 1.71 34.50 9.13
C HIS A 264 1.98 34.66 10.63
N HIS A 265 2.64 33.69 11.26
CA HIS A 265 2.91 33.69 12.71
C HIS A 265 4.41 33.71 13.05
N SER A 266 5.25 34.08 12.07
CA SER A 266 6.68 34.26 12.26
C SER A 266 7.16 35.50 11.52
N ASP A 267 8.33 36.02 11.90
CA ASP A 267 8.95 37.16 11.19
C ASP A 267 9.68 36.76 9.90
N GLY A 268 9.66 35.47 9.55
CA GLY A 268 10.42 34.92 8.45
C GLY A 268 9.62 34.59 7.19
N SER A 269 10.38 34.30 6.13
CA SER A 269 9.91 33.78 4.84
C SER A 269 10.84 32.67 4.37
N SER A 270 10.41 31.85 3.41
CA SER A 270 11.28 30.89 2.75
C SER A 270 11.20 30.96 1.23
N LEU A 271 12.33 30.73 0.59
CA LEU A 271 12.45 30.59 -0.85
C LEU A 271 12.82 29.15 -1.18
N ARG A 272 11.93 28.44 -1.87
CA ARG A 272 12.23 27.19 -2.55
C ARG A 272 12.69 27.49 -3.97
N TYR A 273 13.78 26.86 -4.38
CA TYR A 273 14.15 26.80 -5.79
C TYR A 273 14.49 25.35 -6.17
N GLY A 274 14.02 24.94 -7.34
CA GLY A 274 14.30 23.63 -7.91
C GLY A 274 14.83 23.74 -9.33
N LEU A 275 15.71 22.81 -9.68
CA LEU A 275 16.34 22.69 -10.99
C LEU A 275 16.30 21.21 -11.38
N GLY A 276 15.91 20.94 -12.62
CA GLY A 276 15.98 19.59 -13.16
C GLY A 276 16.47 19.56 -14.60
N PHE A 277 17.11 18.46 -14.90
CA PHE A 277 17.71 18.18 -16.19
C PHE A 277 17.30 16.77 -16.58
N HIS A 278 16.76 16.63 -17.78
CA HIS A 278 16.40 15.34 -18.35
C HIS A 278 17.14 15.18 -19.66
N HIS A 279 17.72 14.01 -19.91
CA HIS A 279 18.49 13.70 -21.10
C HIS A 279 18.13 12.32 -21.62
N GLU A 280 17.66 12.30 -22.86
CA GLU A 280 17.41 11.08 -23.63
C GLU A 280 18.49 10.96 -24.71
N LEU A 281 19.27 9.89 -24.67
CA LEU A 281 20.39 9.66 -25.58
C LEU A 281 20.31 8.26 -26.19
N SER A 282 20.39 8.18 -27.52
CA SER A 282 20.70 6.93 -28.22
C SER A 282 22.21 6.81 -28.31
N LEU A 283 22.80 5.96 -27.46
CA LEU A 283 24.26 5.75 -27.39
C LEU A 283 24.76 4.95 -28.60
N TYR A 284 23.94 4.03 -29.09
CA TYR A 284 24.23 3.18 -30.25
C TYR A 284 22.95 2.71 -30.91
N GLU A 285 22.88 2.76 -32.23
CA GLU A 285 21.78 2.19 -33.00
C GLU A 285 22.30 1.59 -34.31
N LYS A 286 22.23 0.26 -34.41
CA LYS A 286 22.29 -0.51 -35.66
C LYS A 286 21.13 -1.50 -35.69
N GLU A 287 20.86 -2.11 -36.84
CA GLU A 287 19.68 -2.97 -37.07
C GLU A 287 19.35 -3.93 -35.91
N ASP A 288 20.37 -4.51 -35.28
CA ASP A 288 20.20 -5.58 -34.30
C ASP A 288 20.54 -5.18 -32.86
N VAL A 289 21.05 -3.96 -32.64
CA VAL A 289 21.50 -3.50 -31.32
C VAL A 289 21.12 -2.04 -31.12
N LYS A 290 20.36 -1.77 -30.05
CA LYS A 290 20.00 -0.42 -29.61
C LYS A 290 20.41 -0.23 -28.17
N VAL A 291 21.17 0.82 -27.90
CA VAL A 291 21.59 1.21 -26.56
C VAL A 291 21.07 2.61 -26.30
N ARG A 292 20.20 2.74 -25.30
CA ARG A 292 19.53 4.00 -24.96
C ARG A 292 19.74 4.31 -23.49
N ASN A 293 20.04 5.57 -23.21
CA ASN A 293 20.15 6.10 -21.86
C ASN A 293 19.09 7.18 -21.63
N ASN A 294 18.46 7.14 -20.45
CA ASN A 294 17.49 8.13 -20.00
C ASN A 294 17.86 8.56 -18.58
N LEU A 295 18.44 9.74 -18.47
CA LEU A 295 18.91 10.35 -17.23
C LEU A 295 17.98 11.49 -16.81
N ASP A 296 17.48 11.47 -15.58
CA ASP A 296 16.74 12.56 -14.94
C ASP A 296 17.42 12.95 -13.64
N ILE A 297 17.83 14.22 -13.53
CA ILE A 297 18.41 14.81 -12.34
C ILE A 297 17.47 15.90 -11.84
N TYR A 298 17.22 15.91 -10.53
CA TYR A 298 16.48 16.96 -9.85
C TYR A 298 17.21 17.42 -8.60
N MET A 299 17.22 18.72 -8.35
CA MET A 299 17.62 19.29 -7.08
C MET A 299 16.55 20.29 -6.65
N GLN A 300 16.20 20.30 -5.37
CA GLN A 300 15.47 21.41 -4.74
C GLN A 300 16.17 21.85 -3.46
N LYS A 301 16.10 23.14 -3.15
CA LYS A 301 16.63 23.72 -1.92
C LYS A 301 15.71 24.76 -1.35
N TYR A 302 15.76 24.91 -0.03
CA TYR A 302 15.09 25.95 0.72
C TYR A 302 16.09 26.93 1.32
N ARG A 303 15.78 28.22 1.26
CA ARG A 303 16.47 29.27 2.01
C ARG A 303 15.48 29.97 2.93
N TYR A 304 15.80 30.06 4.21
CA TYR A 304 14.99 30.79 5.18
C TYR A 304 15.54 32.21 5.36
N HIS A 305 14.65 33.19 5.42
CA HIS A 305 14.98 34.56 5.77
C HIS A 305 14.12 34.95 6.97
N GLY A 306 14.68 34.90 8.17
CA GLY A 306 14.02 35.25 9.42
C GLY A 306 15.06 35.24 10.53
N ARG A 307 14.78 35.90 11.66
CA ARG A 307 15.79 36.09 12.72
C ARG A 307 15.72 35.03 13.81
N LYS A 308 14.55 34.44 14.02
CA LYS A 308 14.31 33.45 15.08
C LYS A 308 14.56 32.02 14.58
N GLU A 309 15.47 31.31 15.25
CA GLU A 309 15.75 29.90 14.93
C GLU A 309 14.56 28.98 15.26
N GLU A 310 13.75 29.32 16.27
CA GLU A 310 12.51 28.58 16.59
C GLU A 310 11.50 28.65 15.44
N ASP A 311 11.26 29.86 14.91
CA ASP A 311 10.39 30.07 13.75
C ASP A 311 10.92 29.33 12.52
N LYS A 312 12.24 29.33 12.31
CA LYS A 312 12.90 28.57 11.24
C LYS A 312 12.68 27.06 11.39
N ALA A 313 12.86 26.53 12.60
CA ALA A 313 12.63 25.13 12.90
C ALA A 313 11.18 24.71 12.65
N GLN A 314 10.22 25.51 13.13
CA GLN A 314 8.79 25.28 12.96
C GLN A 314 8.35 25.32 11.50
N ASN A 315 8.79 26.32 10.74
CA ASN A 315 8.36 26.55 9.37
C ASN A 315 9.03 25.63 8.33
N LEU A 316 10.25 25.16 8.61
CA LEU A 316 11.00 24.28 7.71
C LEU A 316 10.98 22.81 8.11
N TYR A 317 10.35 22.44 9.23
CA TYR A 317 10.31 21.05 9.70
C TYR A 317 9.84 20.04 8.64
N THR A 318 8.78 20.38 7.91
CA THR A 318 8.21 19.51 6.85
C THR A 318 8.99 19.57 5.55
N LYS A 319 9.80 20.62 5.36
CA LYS A 319 10.52 20.87 4.12
C LYS A 319 11.81 20.05 4.06
N LYS A 320 12.33 19.84 2.85
CA LYS A 320 13.55 19.06 2.62
C LYS A 320 14.30 19.56 1.39
N ASP A 321 15.61 19.72 1.53
CA ASP A 321 16.52 19.90 0.40
C ASP A 321 16.69 18.51 -0.23
N SER A 322 16.31 18.35 -1.49
CA SER A 322 16.31 17.04 -2.15
C SER A 322 17.24 17.05 -3.35
N TYR A 323 17.99 15.97 -3.52
CA TYR A 323 18.83 15.71 -4.68
C TYR A 323 18.46 14.32 -5.18
N GLN A 324 17.93 14.22 -6.40
CA GLN A 324 17.50 12.98 -7.01
C GLN A 324 18.20 12.78 -8.34
N ILE A 325 18.71 11.58 -8.56
CA ILE A 325 19.25 11.12 -9.82
C ILE A 325 18.53 9.82 -10.16
N LYS A 326 17.94 9.76 -11.34
CA LYS A 326 17.31 8.58 -11.92
C LYS A 326 17.99 8.31 -13.25
N ASP A 327 18.38 7.07 -13.47
CA ASP A 327 18.97 6.65 -14.72
C ASP A 327 18.38 5.33 -15.17
N THR A 328 18.04 5.25 -16.46
CA THR A 328 17.59 4.02 -17.11
C THR A 328 18.47 3.77 -18.32
N LEU A 329 19.24 2.70 -18.28
CA LEU A 329 20.03 2.20 -19.40
C LEU A 329 19.31 0.98 -19.98
N SER A 330 18.93 1.07 -21.26
CA SER A 330 18.31 -0.03 -22.00
C SER A 330 19.25 -0.51 -23.09
N TRP A 331 19.48 -1.81 -23.14
CA TRP A 331 20.22 -2.49 -24.19
C TRP A 331 19.33 -3.54 -24.83
N ASP A 332 18.90 -3.26 -26.05
CA ASP A 332 18.10 -4.15 -26.88
C ASP A 332 19.00 -4.84 -27.88
N THR A 333 18.93 -6.16 -27.92
CA THR A 333 19.48 -6.99 -29.00
C THR A 333 18.34 -7.79 -29.65
N LYS A 334 18.62 -8.48 -30.76
CA LYS A 334 17.69 -9.46 -31.34
C LYS A 334 17.19 -10.53 -30.35
N ALA A 335 18.02 -10.93 -29.37
CA ALA A 335 17.74 -12.08 -28.50
C ALA A 335 17.38 -11.70 -27.06
N VAL A 336 17.88 -10.55 -26.59
CA VAL A 336 17.80 -10.12 -25.19
C VAL A 336 17.49 -8.63 -25.11
N HIS A 337 16.48 -8.29 -24.33
CA HIS A 337 16.18 -6.95 -23.83
C HIS A 337 16.72 -6.84 -22.40
N THR A 338 17.68 -5.95 -22.18
CA THR A 338 18.23 -5.67 -20.85
C THR A 338 17.84 -4.26 -20.43
N GLN A 339 17.31 -4.10 -19.23
CA GLN A 339 17.03 -2.80 -18.65
C GLN A 339 17.66 -2.70 -17.26
N TYR A 340 18.57 -1.74 -17.11
CA TYR A 340 19.10 -1.33 -15.81
C TYR A 340 18.45 -0.02 -15.40
N TYR A 341 17.96 0.03 -14.17
CA TYR A 341 17.38 1.20 -13.53
C TYR A 341 18.13 1.50 -12.24
N SER A 342 18.50 2.76 -12.04
CA SER A 342 19.00 3.24 -10.77
C SER A 342 18.34 4.54 -10.37
N GLU A 343 18.01 4.66 -9.09
CA GLU A 343 17.50 5.86 -8.46
C GLU A 343 18.29 6.09 -7.18
N TYR A 344 18.83 7.29 -7.02
CA TYR A 344 19.41 7.77 -5.79
C TYR A 344 18.71 9.06 -5.39
N GLN A 345 18.21 9.13 -4.17
CA GLN A 345 17.63 10.33 -3.59
C GLN A 345 18.26 10.61 -2.23
N LEU A 346 18.79 11.82 -2.06
CA LEU A 346 19.29 12.32 -0.79
C LEU A 346 18.43 13.51 -0.35
N ASP A 347 17.79 13.36 0.80
CA ASP A 347 17.05 14.42 1.45
C ASP A 347 17.87 14.95 2.64
N LYS A 348 18.11 16.25 2.68
CA LYS A 348 18.80 16.94 3.77
C LYS A 348 17.87 17.88 4.50
N ASN A 349 18.22 18.18 5.74
CA ASN A 349 17.50 19.14 6.57
C ASN A 349 17.80 20.58 6.10
N PRO A 350 16.81 21.37 5.68
CA PRO A 350 17.03 22.77 5.31
C PRO A 350 17.53 23.64 6.46
N ILE A 351 17.23 23.27 7.70
CA ILE A 351 17.64 24.01 8.91
C ILE A 351 19.14 23.82 9.18
N HIS A 352 19.62 22.58 8.96
CA HIS A 352 21.00 22.15 9.12
C HIS A 352 21.46 21.36 7.88
N PRO A 353 21.94 22.01 6.81
CA PRO A 353 22.18 21.36 5.52
C PRO A 353 23.27 20.28 5.50
N SER A 354 24.06 20.15 6.56
CA SER A 354 25.01 19.03 6.74
C SER A 354 24.32 17.75 7.20
N GLU A 355 23.12 17.85 7.77
CA GLU A 355 22.36 16.76 8.36
C GLU A 355 21.45 16.09 7.32
N LYS A 356 21.55 14.74 7.24
CA LYS A 356 20.62 13.93 6.45
C LYS A 356 19.24 13.91 7.11
N LYS A 357 18.20 13.88 6.30
CA LYS A 357 16.81 13.64 6.68
C LYS A 357 16.31 12.30 6.12
N GLY A 358 16.75 11.96 4.91
CA GLY A 358 16.46 10.69 4.27
C GLY A 358 17.49 10.35 3.19
N GLU A 359 17.66 9.06 2.92
CA GLU A 359 18.49 8.56 1.83
C GLU A 359 17.85 7.32 1.23
N THR A 360 17.52 7.36 -0.05
CA THR A 360 16.90 6.26 -0.78
C THR A 360 17.79 5.83 -1.94
N VAL A 361 18.04 4.54 -2.06
CA VAL A 361 18.71 3.91 -3.21
C VAL A 361 17.76 2.86 -3.76
N LYS A 362 17.48 2.87 -5.07
CA LYS A 362 16.81 1.79 -5.76
C LYS A 362 17.62 1.39 -6.97
N GLN A 363 17.82 0.09 -7.15
CA GLN A 363 18.49 -0.48 -8.31
C GLN A 363 17.68 -1.66 -8.77
N LYS A 364 17.55 -1.80 -10.09
CA LYS A 364 16.89 -2.93 -10.72
C LYS A 364 17.62 -3.27 -12.00
N ILE A 365 17.81 -4.56 -12.26
CA ILE A 365 18.27 -5.05 -13.54
C ILE A 365 17.35 -6.17 -13.99
N ASP A 366 16.80 -6.03 -15.19
CA ASP A 366 15.94 -7.02 -15.82
C ASP A 366 16.57 -7.49 -17.14
N PHE A 367 16.53 -8.80 -17.36
CA PHE A 367 16.87 -9.46 -18.60
C PHE A 367 15.63 -10.18 -19.10
N GLU A 368 15.12 -9.78 -20.26
CA GLU A 368 14.02 -10.44 -20.95
C GLU A 368 14.53 -11.05 -22.25
N MET A 369 14.35 -12.36 -22.38
CA MET A 369 14.84 -13.15 -23.50
C MET A 369 13.64 -13.80 -24.20
N ALA A 370 13.84 -14.34 -25.41
CA ALA A 370 12.79 -15.09 -26.10
C ALA A 370 12.25 -16.27 -25.26
N GLU A 371 11.05 -16.77 -25.61
CA GLU A 371 10.45 -18.00 -25.04
C GLU A 371 10.16 -17.96 -23.53
N ASN A 372 9.65 -16.84 -23.01
CA ASN A 372 9.26 -16.67 -21.60
C ASN A 372 10.42 -16.88 -20.61
N LYS A 373 11.64 -16.47 -20.99
CA LYS A 373 12.82 -16.48 -20.12
C LYS A 373 13.06 -15.07 -19.59
N LYS A 374 12.98 -14.89 -18.27
CA LYS A 374 13.15 -13.58 -17.61
C LYS A 374 13.97 -13.72 -16.35
N ILE A 375 14.89 -12.80 -16.13
CA ILE A 375 15.68 -12.73 -14.89
C ILE A 375 15.66 -11.29 -14.41
N GLY A 376 15.26 -11.06 -13.17
CA GLY A 376 15.23 -9.73 -12.57
C GLY A 376 15.91 -9.76 -11.22
N PHE A 377 16.71 -8.73 -10.92
CA PHE A 377 17.23 -8.48 -9.58
C PHE A 377 16.87 -7.06 -9.17
N PHE A 378 16.59 -6.85 -7.90
CA PHE A 378 16.33 -5.53 -7.35
C PHE A 378 16.97 -5.37 -5.97
N TYR A 379 17.33 -4.13 -5.66
CA TYR A 379 17.83 -3.71 -4.37
C TYR A 379 17.29 -2.32 -4.06
N GLU A 380 16.65 -2.19 -2.91
CA GLU A 380 16.09 -0.94 -2.39
C GLU A 380 16.57 -0.73 -0.97
N LYS A 381 16.97 0.51 -0.66
CA LYS A 381 17.33 0.95 0.68
C LYS A 381 16.68 2.29 0.95
N ASP A 382 16.09 2.45 2.12
CA ASP A 382 15.45 3.67 2.59
C ASP A 382 15.84 3.94 4.05
N ASP A 383 16.74 4.91 4.23
CA ASP A 383 17.24 5.35 5.54
C ASP A 383 16.54 6.66 5.94
N ARG A 384 15.96 6.68 7.14
CA ARG A 384 15.40 7.88 7.78
C ARG A 384 16.29 8.36 8.91
N TYR A 385 16.40 9.67 9.03
CA TYR A 385 17.23 10.35 10.03
C TYR A 385 16.39 11.31 10.86
N THR A 386 16.69 11.39 12.16
CA THR A 386 16.00 12.31 13.07
C THR A 386 16.43 13.76 12.86
N ASN A 387 15.50 14.68 13.00
CA ASN A 387 15.73 16.11 12.97
C ASN A 387 16.13 16.62 14.36
N ARG A 388 17.33 17.16 14.47
CA ARG A 388 17.84 17.77 15.70
C ARG A 388 17.00 18.96 16.18
N ALA A 389 16.21 19.59 15.31
CA ALA A 389 15.31 20.68 15.71
C ALA A 389 14.16 20.22 16.62
N VAL A 390 13.87 18.92 16.65
CA VAL A 390 12.78 18.33 17.42
C VAL A 390 13.27 17.26 18.40
N ASN A 391 14.36 16.58 18.06
CA ASN A 391 15.01 15.60 18.93
C ASN A 391 16.00 16.31 19.89
N THR A 392 15.98 15.95 21.17
CA THR A 392 16.88 16.48 22.22
C THR A 392 18.33 16.00 22.07
N PHE A 393 18.61 15.08 21.15
CA PHE A 393 19.93 14.51 20.87
C PHE A 393 20.47 14.89 19.47
N ARG A 394 21.69 14.43 19.16
CA ARG A 394 22.29 14.57 17.81
C ARG A 394 21.45 13.86 16.76
N ASN A 395 21.46 14.35 15.52
CA ASN A 395 20.87 13.63 14.40
C ASN A 395 21.50 12.22 14.25
N TYR A 396 20.66 11.20 14.16
CA TYR A 396 21.05 9.83 13.86
C TYR A 396 20.02 9.16 12.94
N ARG A 397 20.43 8.05 12.28
CA ARG A 397 19.52 7.20 11.50
C ARG A 397 18.62 6.42 12.44
N ASP A 398 17.35 6.77 12.58
CA ASP A 398 16.45 6.07 13.48
C ASP A 398 15.84 4.82 12.85
N LEU A 399 15.64 4.82 11.52
CA LEU A 399 15.01 3.73 10.79
C LEU A 399 15.78 3.47 9.48
N SER A 400 16.08 2.21 9.20
CA SER A 400 16.62 1.75 7.93
C SER A 400 15.78 0.59 7.43
N LYS A 401 15.37 0.64 6.17
CA LYS A 401 14.65 -0.44 5.49
C LYS A 401 15.45 -0.87 4.28
N GLU A 402 15.75 -2.15 4.19
CA GLU A 402 16.38 -2.75 3.02
C GLU A 402 15.43 -3.81 2.44
N TYR A 403 15.23 -3.78 1.12
CA TYR A 403 14.41 -4.73 0.40
C TYR A 403 15.13 -5.15 -0.88
N TYR A 404 15.44 -6.43 -1.00
CA TYR A 404 16.16 -6.93 -2.16
C TYR A 404 15.75 -8.36 -2.51
N GLY A 405 16.01 -8.74 -3.75
CA GLY A 405 15.58 -10.03 -4.23
C GLY A 405 15.81 -10.20 -5.71
N GLY A 406 15.25 -11.28 -6.23
CA GLY A 406 15.25 -11.55 -7.65
C GLY A 406 14.19 -12.56 -8.06
N THR A 407 13.87 -12.52 -9.34
CA THR A 407 12.96 -13.45 -10.00
C THR A 407 13.69 -14.12 -11.15
N PHE A 408 13.40 -15.40 -11.35
CA PHE A 408 13.95 -16.20 -12.43
C PHE A 408 12.81 -17.00 -13.05
N GLN A 409 12.54 -16.77 -14.32
CA GLN A 409 11.55 -17.47 -15.11
C GLN A 409 12.24 -18.20 -16.25
N TYR A 410 11.98 -19.50 -16.38
CA TYR A 410 12.50 -20.34 -17.44
C TYR A 410 11.40 -21.28 -17.94
N GLY A 411 10.77 -20.89 -19.06
CA GLY A 411 9.63 -21.61 -19.62
C GLY A 411 8.47 -21.70 -18.64
N ALA A 412 8.13 -22.94 -18.25
CA ALA A 412 7.08 -23.25 -17.29
C ALA A 412 7.45 -22.99 -15.82
N HIS A 413 8.73 -22.78 -15.52
CA HIS A 413 9.24 -22.61 -14.16
C HIS A 413 9.37 -21.13 -13.80
N SER A 414 9.00 -20.79 -12.57
CA SER A 414 9.24 -19.48 -11.98
C SER A 414 9.74 -19.64 -10.55
N PHE A 415 10.81 -18.93 -10.23
CA PHE A 415 11.41 -18.84 -8.90
C PHE A 415 11.50 -17.37 -8.48
N ALA A 416 11.25 -17.09 -7.22
CA ALA A 416 11.44 -15.77 -6.64
C ALA A 416 12.01 -15.87 -5.23
N TYR A 417 12.96 -14.99 -4.93
CA TYR A 417 13.48 -14.75 -3.60
C TYR A 417 13.36 -13.27 -3.26
N GLU A 418 12.89 -12.97 -2.06
CA GLU A 418 12.76 -11.61 -1.55
C GLU A 418 13.18 -11.57 -0.09
N ARG A 419 13.92 -10.55 0.31
CA ARG A 419 14.30 -10.29 1.69
C ARG A 419 14.01 -8.86 2.07
N LYS A 420 13.36 -8.70 3.22
CA LYS A 420 13.15 -7.43 3.91
C LYS A 420 14.01 -7.41 5.17
N LYS A 421 14.66 -6.29 5.44
CA LYS A 421 15.35 -6.00 6.70
C LYS A 421 14.92 -4.64 7.22
N VAL A 422 14.64 -4.54 8.50
CA VAL A 422 14.34 -3.27 9.15
C VAL A 422 15.21 -3.13 10.39
N ASP A 423 16.03 -2.07 10.43
CA ASP A 423 16.77 -1.68 11.62
C ASP A 423 16.11 -0.42 12.20
N PHE A 424 15.65 -0.49 13.44
CA PHE A 424 15.05 0.65 14.15
C PHE A 424 15.78 0.87 15.48
N GLN A 425 16.14 2.12 15.79
CA GLN A 425 17.00 2.38 16.95
C GLN A 425 16.72 3.70 17.66
N PHE A 426 16.92 3.65 18.96
CA PHE A 426 17.07 4.78 19.86
C PHE A 426 18.45 4.65 20.52
N PRO A 427 19.46 5.43 20.08
CA PRO A 427 20.82 5.31 20.56
C PRO A 427 20.89 5.27 22.08
N LYS A 428 21.65 4.30 22.62
CA LYS A 428 21.82 4.02 24.06
C LYS A 428 20.57 3.57 24.82
N MET A 429 19.39 3.56 24.21
CA MET A 429 18.14 3.15 24.86
C MET A 429 17.64 1.81 24.34
N ALA A 430 17.43 1.67 23.04
CA ALA A 430 16.85 0.46 22.44
C ALA A 430 17.27 0.26 20.98
N LYS A 431 17.29 -1.00 20.56
CA LYS A 431 17.49 -1.39 19.16
C LYS A 431 16.56 -2.52 18.81
N GLU A 432 16.00 -2.44 17.61
CA GLU A 432 15.14 -3.42 17.01
C GLU A 432 15.71 -3.84 15.64
N ASP A 433 15.78 -5.14 15.42
CA ASP A 433 16.36 -5.78 14.23
C ASP A 433 15.38 -6.83 13.71
N ILE A 434 14.84 -6.54 12.53
CA ILE A 434 13.83 -7.35 11.86
C ILE A 434 14.40 -7.90 10.56
N GLY A 435 14.14 -9.18 10.30
CA GLY A 435 14.50 -9.83 9.05
C GLY A 435 13.41 -10.77 8.58
N ALA A 436 12.98 -10.62 7.33
CA ALA A 436 12.02 -11.51 6.70
C ALA A 436 12.51 -11.99 5.34
N ASN A 437 12.33 -13.28 5.06
CA ASN A 437 12.69 -13.90 3.79
C ASN A 437 11.45 -14.54 3.18
N ALA A 438 11.32 -14.49 1.86
CA ALA A 438 10.29 -15.19 1.11
C ALA A 438 10.91 -15.88 -0.10
N PHE A 439 10.68 -17.18 -0.21
CA PHE A 439 11.01 -18.01 -1.34
C PHE A 439 9.72 -18.50 -1.97
N ARG A 440 9.63 -18.44 -3.29
CA ARG A 440 8.48 -18.91 -4.06
C ARG A 440 8.99 -19.68 -5.27
N TYR A 441 8.36 -20.82 -5.52
CA TYR A 441 8.55 -21.60 -6.74
C TYR A 441 7.18 -21.91 -7.31
N SER A 442 7.04 -21.85 -8.63
CA SER A 442 5.85 -22.31 -9.32
C SER A 442 6.19 -22.98 -10.64
N TYR A 443 5.40 -24.00 -10.98
CA TYR A 443 5.44 -24.69 -12.25
C TYR A 443 4.06 -24.59 -12.90
N THR A 444 4.01 -24.10 -14.14
CA THR A 444 2.77 -23.91 -14.89
C THR A 444 2.77 -24.76 -16.15
N TRP A 445 1.72 -25.54 -16.34
CA TRP A 445 1.53 -26.36 -17.54
C TRP A 445 0.05 -26.31 -17.96
N GLU A 446 -0.20 -26.02 -19.24
CA GLU A 446 -1.54 -25.85 -19.78
C GLU A 446 -2.37 -24.83 -18.97
N ASP A 447 -3.48 -25.29 -18.37
CA ASP A 447 -4.38 -24.55 -17.51
C ASP A 447 -4.04 -24.69 -16.01
N LYS A 448 -2.95 -25.37 -15.64
CA LYS A 448 -2.60 -25.69 -14.25
C LYS A 448 -1.34 -24.97 -13.76
N THR A 449 -1.33 -24.64 -12.48
CA THR A 449 -0.18 -24.10 -11.77
C THR A 449 -0.03 -24.78 -10.42
N LEU A 450 1.16 -25.30 -10.15
CA LEU A 450 1.58 -25.80 -8.85
C LEU A 450 2.58 -24.81 -8.26
N GLY A 451 2.49 -24.50 -6.98
CA GLY A 451 3.49 -23.66 -6.35
C GLY A 451 3.78 -23.99 -4.89
N LEU A 452 5.03 -23.73 -4.53
CA LEU A 452 5.60 -23.90 -3.20
C LEU A 452 6.08 -22.54 -2.71
N SER A 453 5.95 -22.30 -1.41
CA SER A 453 6.46 -21.10 -0.78
C SER A 453 7.03 -21.39 0.60
N TYR A 454 8.10 -20.69 0.93
CA TYR A 454 8.69 -20.69 2.26
C TYR A 454 8.93 -19.26 2.70
N ARG A 455 8.43 -18.88 3.86
CA ARG A 455 8.58 -17.52 4.40
C ARG A 455 9.08 -17.57 5.83
N THR A 456 9.92 -16.60 6.19
CA THR A 456 10.39 -16.40 7.56
C THR A 456 10.20 -14.95 7.97
N GLY A 457 9.92 -14.72 9.24
CA GLY A 457 9.80 -13.39 9.83
C GLY A 457 10.40 -13.41 11.22
N LYS A 458 11.48 -12.64 11.40
CA LYS A 458 12.18 -12.49 12.67
C LYS A 458 12.09 -11.05 13.14
N ASP A 459 11.94 -10.87 14.44
CA ASP A 459 11.92 -9.56 15.09
C ASP A 459 12.56 -9.70 16.47
N ARG A 460 13.53 -8.83 16.75
CA ARG A 460 14.25 -8.81 18.01
C ARG A 460 14.38 -7.39 18.52
N ILE A 461 13.86 -7.15 19.72
CA ILE A 461 13.99 -5.87 20.44
C ILE A 461 14.90 -6.05 21.64
N LEU A 462 15.94 -5.24 21.68
CA LEU A 462 16.91 -5.12 22.77
C LEU A 462 16.74 -3.77 23.45
N ILE A 463 16.70 -3.76 24.79
CA ILE A 463 16.72 -2.51 25.57
C ILE A 463 18.04 -2.44 26.34
N HIS A 464 18.87 -1.47 26.00
CA HIS A 464 20.21 -1.27 26.56
C HIS A 464 20.14 -0.84 28.03
N ASP A 465 19.13 -0.03 28.39
CA ASP A 465 18.89 0.41 29.78
C ASP A 465 18.62 -0.77 30.74
N PHE A 466 18.41 -1.98 30.22
CA PHE A 466 18.24 -3.20 30.99
C PHE A 466 19.32 -4.24 30.68
N HIS A 467 20.58 -3.82 30.54
CA HIS A 467 21.70 -4.72 30.27
C HIS A 467 21.47 -5.58 29.01
N ASP A 468 20.99 -4.95 27.94
CA ASP A 468 20.66 -5.59 26.66
C ASP A 468 19.60 -6.70 26.76
N ALA A 469 18.63 -6.54 27.68
CA ALA A 469 17.51 -7.47 27.80
C ALA A 469 16.71 -7.56 26.49
N LYS A 470 16.47 -8.80 26.06
CA LYS A 470 15.59 -9.12 24.94
C LYS A 470 14.15 -9.07 25.38
N VAL A 471 13.44 -8.00 25.02
CA VAL A 471 12.01 -7.85 25.31
C VAL A 471 11.12 -8.43 24.20
N LEU A 472 11.69 -8.79 23.05
CA LEU A 472 11.05 -9.52 21.95
C LEU A 472 12.10 -10.35 21.21
N ASP A 473 11.82 -11.62 20.88
CA ASP A 473 12.68 -12.46 20.02
C ASP A 473 11.83 -13.51 19.27
N ILE A 474 11.29 -13.12 18.11
CA ILE A 474 10.37 -13.94 17.30
C ILE A 474 11.11 -14.58 16.13
N ASP A 475 10.78 -15.84 15.82
CA ASP A 475 11.19 -16.54 14.60
C ASP A 475 10.00 -17.32 14.01
N ASN A 476 9.20 -16.65 13.20
CA ASN A 476 8.03 -17.23 12.53
C ASN A 476 8.43 -17.82 11.18
N ARG A 477 7.88 -19.00 10.87
CA ARG A 477 8.16 -19.75 9.63
C ARG A 477 6.86 -20.23 9.01
N VAL A 478 6.69 -20.04 7.71
CA VAL A 478 5.50 -20.49 6.98
C VAL A 478 5.90 -21.30 5.76
N TYR A 479 5.39 -22.51 5.68
CA TYR A 479 5.47 -23.38 4.51
C TYR A 479 4.12 -23.33 3.81
N GLY A 480 4.11 -23.11 2.50
CA GLY A 480 2.89 -23.01 1.72
C GLY A 480 2.95 -23.85 0.48
N PHE A 481 1.81 -24.44 0.15
CA PHE A 481 1.57 -25.21 -1.06
C PHE A 481 0.28 -24.69 -1.71
N HIS A 482 0.29 -24.50 -3.02
CA HIS A 482 -0.93 -24.18 -3.76
C HIS A 482 -0.98 -24.93 -5.08
N PHE A 483 -2.19 -25.28 -5.49
CA PHE A 483 -2.49 -25.83 -6.79
C PHE A 483 -3.70 -25.11 -7.38
N HIS A 484 -3.56 -24.66 -8.61
CA HIS A 484 -4.60 -24.02 -9.38
C HIS A 484 -4.81 -24.80 -10.66
N LYS A 485 -6.06 -25.14 -10.96
CA LYS A 485 -6.51 -25.52 -12.30
C LYS A 485 -7.48 -24.45 -12.75
N ASN A 486 -7.15 -23.80 -13.86
CA ASN A 486 -7.97 -22.80 -14.53
C ASN A 486 -8.78 -23.46 -15.67
N GLY A 487 -9.61 -22.69 -16.37
CA GLY A 487 -10.54 -23.19 -17.38
C GLY A 487 -12.00 -23.08 -16.96
N ASP A 488 -12.87 -23.83 -17.62
CA ASP A 488 -14.32 -23.86 -17.38
C ASP A 488 -14.71 -24.37 -15.99
N ILE A 489 -13.88 -25.27 -15.46
CA ILE A 489 -13.99 -25.79 -14.10
C ILE A 489 -12.68 -25.49 -13.39
N GLN A 490 -12.76 -24.62 -12.39
CA GLN A 490 -11.63 -24.12 -11.64
C GLN A 490 -11.51 -24.81 -10.29
N HIS A 491 -10.30 -25.26 -9.96
CA HIS A 491 -9.97 -25.84 -8.67
C HIS A 491 -8.82 -25.05 -8.06
N HIS A 492 -8.98 -24.62 -6.82
CA HIS A 492 -7.93 -23.94 -6.06
C HIS A 492 -7.73 -24.70 -4.75
N VAL A 493 -6.59 -25.36 -4.61
CA VAL A 493 -6.15 -25.97 -3.35
C VAL A 493 -5.07 -25.08 -2.78
N TYR A 494 -5.18 -24.73 -1.50
CA TYR A 494 -4.16 -23.99 -0.79
C TYR A 494 -3.98 -24.60 0.59
N PHE A 495 -2.73 -24.89 0.92
CA PHE A 495 -2.31 -25.41 2.21
C PHE A 495 -1.19 -24.54 2.74
N ASN A 496 -1.22 -24.24 4.03
CA ASN A 496 -0.07 -23.69 4.72
C ASN A 496 0.11 -24.31 6.10
N TYR A 497 1.36 -24.33 6.54
CA TYR A 497 1.77 -24.64 7.89
C TYR A 497 2.63 -23.48 8.40
N GLU A 498 2.14 -22.81 9.42
CA GLU A 498 2.80 -21.71 10.10
C GLU A 498 3.27 -22.18 11.47
N ASN A 499 4.55 -21.95 11.75
CA ASN A 499 5.19 -22.28 13.00
C ASN A 499 5.80 -20.99 13.58
N SER A 500 5.25 -20.54 14.69
CA SER A 500 5.68 -19.32 15.37
C SER A 500 6.51 -19.68 16.59
N HIS A 501 7.76 -19.21 16.64
CA HIS A 501 8.62 -19.40 17.81
C HIS A 501 8.91 -18.08 18.52
N HIS A 502 8.85 -18.14 19.85
CA HIS A 502 9.27 -17.11 20.78
C HIS A 502 10.52 -17.60 21.51
N ARG A 503 11.62 -16.84 21.47
CA ARG A 503 12.95 -17.23 21.97
C ARG A 503 13.42 -16.38 23.14
N GLU A 504 12.62 -15.39 23.53
CA GLU A 504 12.77 -14.67 24.77
C GLU A 504 12.76 -15.62 25.98
N GLY A 505 13.44 -15.23 27.05
CA GLY A 505 13.50 -16.01 28.29
C GLY A 505 12.09 -16.40 28.77
N SER A 506 11.88 -17.68 29.00
CA SER A 506 10.60 -18.28 29.38
C SER A 506 10.03 -17.64 30.65
N SER A 507 8.82 -17.08 30.56
CA SER A 507 7.96 -16.48 31.61
C SER A 507 7.90 -14.94 31.57
N LYS A 508 7.12 -14.36 30.66
CA LYS A 508 6.65 -12.98 30.84
C LYS A 508 5.52 -12.98 31.86
N VAL A 509 5.70 -12.25 32.95
CA VAL A 509 4.62 -11.96 33.88
C VAL A 509 3.88 -10.72 33.39
N ASN A 510 2.58 -10.84 33.15
CA ASN A 510 1.73 -9.72 32.81
C ASN A 510 1.60 -8.78 34.03
N LEU A 511 1.03 -7.59 33.81
CA LEU A 511 0.72 -6.62 34.88
C LEU A 511 -0.14 -7.21 36.02
N GLU A 512 -0.84 -8.32 35.76
CA GLU A 512 -1.68 -9.03 36.72
C GLU A 512 -0.96 -10.19 37.44
N GLY A 513 0.37 -10.30 37.34
CA GLY A 513 1.12 -11.39 37.99
C GLY A 513 1.01 -12.74 37.27
N SER A 514 0.21 -12.85 36.19
CA SER A 514 0.05 -14.07 35.42
C SER A 514 1.20 -14.27 34.41
N ARG A 515 1.86 -15.44 34.44
CA ARG A 515 2.83 -15.82 33.42
C ARG A 515 2.10 -16.07 32.09
N LYS A 516 2.11 -15.12 31.15
CA LYS A 516 1.61 -15.38 29.79
C LYS A 516 2.67 -16.18 29.08
N ASN A 517 2.38 -17.46 28.88
CA ASN A 517 3.11 -18.26 27.92
C ASN A 517 2.74 -17.69 26.54
N ILE A 518 3.58 -16.79 26.02
CA ILE A 518 3.60 -16.29 24.64
C ILE A 518 4.01 -17.42 23.67
N GLY A 519 3.74 -18.66 24.05
CA GLY A 519 4.40 -19.85 23.59
C GLY A 519 4.23 -20.13 22.11
N HIS A 520 5.10 -21.03 21.65
CA HIS A 520 5.12 -21.56 20.31
C HIS A 520 3.70 -21.93 19.83
N SER A 521 3.34 -21.46 18.64
CA SER A 521 2.06 -21.81 18.00
C SER A 521 2.31 -22.48 16.66
N ASP A 522 1.61 -23.59 16.46
CA ASP A 522 1.53 -24.28 15.20
C ASP A 522 0.13 -24.07 14.62
N GLU A 523 0.07 -23.55 13.40
CA GLU A 523 -1.17 -23.31 12.68
C GLU A 523 -1.12 -24.03 11.33
N ILE A 524 -2.14 -24.83 11.06
CA ILE A 524 -2.34 -25.48 9.77
C ILE A 524 -3.61 -24.91 9.16
N ASN A 525 -3.48 -24.33 7.96
CA ASN A 525 -4.64 -23.92 7.17
C ASN A 525 -4.73 -24.75 5.90
N PHE A 526 -5.92 -25.30 5.66
CA PHE A 526 -6.27 -25.91 4.40
C PHE A 526 -7.49 -25.20 3.83
N SER A 527 -7.43 -24.88 2.55
CA SER A 527 -8.56 -24.38 1.80
C SER A 527 -8.67 -25.04 0.43
N TYR A 528 -9.91 -25.32 0.05
CA TYR A 528 -10.26 -25.81 -1.27
C TYR A 528 -11.41 -24.97 -1.81
N GLN A 529 -11.28 -24.50 -3.04
CA GLN A 529 -12.33 -23.78 -3.74
C GLN A 529 -12.60 -24.44 -5.09
N TYR A 530 -13.87 -24.72 -5.33
CA TYR A 530 -14.39 -25.17 -6.61
C TYR A 530 -15.21 -24.05 -7.25
N ARG A 531 -15.04 -23.83 -8.55
CA ARG A 531 -15.79 -22.82 -9.32
C ARG A 531 -16.06 -23.33 -10.73
N ASP A 532 -17.33 -23.47 -11.08
CA ASP A 532 -17.78 -23.84 -12.43
C ASP A 532 -18.24 -22.58 -13.16
N THR A 533 -17.52 -22.17 -14.21
CA THR A 533 -17.81 -20.95 -14.98
C THR A 533 -18.76 -21.20 -16.14
N ARG A 534 -19.15 -22.44 -16.42
CA ARG A 534 -20.07 -22.78 -17.54
C ARG A 534 -21.49 -22.30 -17.26
N MET A 535 -22.18 -21.78 -18.28
CA MET A 535 -23.63 -21.52 -18.18
C MET A 535 -24.47 -22.66 -18.73
N ARG A 536 -25.64 -22.87 -18.11
CA ARG A 536 -26.65 -23.80 -18.60
C ARG A 536 -27.44 -23.11 -19.72
N GLU A 537 -28.01 -23.91 -20.60
CA GLU A 537 -28.82 -23.42 -21.73
C GLU A 537 -29.99 -22.53 -21.28
N ALA A 538 -30.67 -22.89 -20.20
CA ALA A 538 -31.73 -22.07 -19.59
C ALA A 538 -31.26 -20.67 -19.13
N GLU A 539 -29.97 -20.50 -18.81
CA GLU A 539 -29.41 -19.20 -18.43
C GLU A 539 -29.06 -18.37 -19.66
N TYR A 540 -28.56 -19.01 -20.73
CA TYR A 540 -28.38 -18.34 -22.02
C TYR A 540 -29.72 -17.85 -22.59
N ILE A 541 -30.80 -18.63 -22.43
CA ILE A 541 -32.17 -18.23 -22.80
C ILE A 541 -32.61 -16.99 -22.02
N LYS A 542 -32.38 -16.95 -20.70
CA LYS A 542 -32.70 -15.78 -19.87
C LYS A 542 -31.93 -14.54 -20.28
N TYR A 543 -30.64 -14.66 -20.54
CA TYR A 543 -29.82 -13.53 -20.97
C TYR A 543 -30.19 -13.04 -22.37
N ALA A 544 -30.51 -13.95 -23.29
CA ALA A 544 -31.01 -13.58 -24.60
C ALA A 544 -32.42 -12.99 -24.56
N SER A 545 -33.29 -13.44 -23.65
CA SER A 545 -34.60 -12.83 -23.36
C SER A 545 -34.43 -11.39 -22.84
N LEU A 546 -33.55 -11.17 -21.88
CA LEU A 546 -33.26 -9.85 -21.32
C LEU A 546 -32.69 -8.89 -22.36
N GLU A 547 -31.77 -9.35 -23.22
CA GLU A 547 -31.13 -8.48 -24.22
C GLU A 547 -31.99 -8.21 -25.45
N THR A 548 -32.96 -9.08 -25.75
CA THR A 548 -33.88 -8.91 -26.88
C THR A 548 -35.22 -8.31 -26.46
N GLY A 549 -35.52 -8.25 -25.16
CA GLY A 549 -36.82 -7.86 -24.61
C GLY A 549 -37.95 -8.86 -24.89
N LYS A 550 -37.62 -10.08 -25.35
CA LYS A 550 -38.59 -11.14 -25.68
C LYS A 550 -38.84 -12.07 -24.49
N ALA A 551 -39.98 -12.75 -24.45
CA ALA A 551 -40.22 -13.79 -23.44
C ALA A 551 -39.24 -14.97 -23.61
N GLU A 552 -38.88 -15.67 -22.53
CA GLU A 552 -37.94 -16.82 -22.58
C GLU A 552 -38.34 -17.90 -23.60
N THR A 553 -39.64 -18.03 -23.89
CA THR A 553 -40.19 -18.99 -24.89
C THR A 553 -40.12 -18.50 -26.34
N GLU A 554 -39.79 -17.23 -26.56
CA GLU A 554 -39.81 -16.55 -27.88
C GLU A 554 -38.40 -16.18 -28.37
N VAL A 555 -37.38 -16.49 -27.57
CA VAL A 555 -35.98 -16.30 -27.92
C VAL A 555 -35.55 -17.35 -28.93
N SER A 556 -34.95 -16.93 -30.03
CA SER A 556 -34.44 -17.84 -31.06
C SER A 556 -33.08 -18.45 -30.68
N ASP A 557 -32.80 -19.65 -31.21
CA ASP A 557 -31.49 -20.32 -31.06
C ASP A 557 -30.31 -19.46 -31.53
N GLN A 558 -30.53 -18.58 -32.51
CA GLN A 558 -29.50 -17.68 -33.01
C GLN A 558 -29.17 -16.57 -32.00
N GLU A 559 -30.17 -16.06 -31.28
CA GLU A 559 -29.99 -15.07 -30.20
C GLU A 559 -29.31 -15.71 -28.98
N ILE A 560 -29.71 -16.93 -28.62
CA ILE A 560 -29.07 -17.73 -27.55
C ILE A 560 -27.59 -17.98 -27.89
N ARG A 561 -27.28 -18.39 -29.13
CA ARG A 561 -25.89 -18.62 -29.59
C ARG A 561 -25.06 -17.34 -29.63
N LYS A 562 -25.64 -16.20 -29.99
CA LYS A 562 -24.95 -14.90 -29.94
C LYS A 562 -24.57 -14.53 -28.51
N VAL A 563 -25.50 -14.64 -27.57
CA VAL A 563 -25.25 -14.39 -26.14
C VAL A 563 -24.22 -15.39 -25.58
N LYS A 564 -24.32 -16.66 -25.95
CA LYS A 564 -23.35 -17.70 -25.59
C LYS A 564 -21.94 -17.36 -26.08
N ASN A 565 -21.78 -16.97 -27.34
CA ASN A 565 -20.49 -16.57 -27.91
C ASN A 565 -19.90 -15.33 -27.21
N LEU A 566 -20.73 -14.31 -26.93
CA LEU A 566 -20.32 -13.10 -26.19
C LEU A 566 -19.87 -13.39 -24.76
N LEU A 567 -20.55 -14.29 -24.05
CA LEU A 567 -20.26 -14.62 -22.65
C LEU A 567 -19.08 -15.60 -22.50
N GLU A 568 -18.92 -16.54 -23.44
CA GLU A 568 -17.86 -17.56 -23.43
C GLU A 568 -16.54 -17.07 -24.06
N HIS A 569 -16.57 -16.22 -25.09
CA HIS A 569 -15.38 -15.73 -25.79
C HIS A 569 -15.08 -14.26 -25.43
N ARG A 570 -14.50 -14.03 -24.24
CA ARG A 570 -13.94 -12.71 -23.87
C ARG A 570 -12.63 -12.41 -24.62
N LYS A 571 -12.65 -12.38 -25.95
CA LYS A 571 -11.61 -11.73 -26.76
C LYS A 571 -12.27 -10.66 -27.61
N SER A 572 -11.95 -9.41 -27.27
CA SER A 572 -12.01 -8.19 -28.09
C SER A 572 -12.58 -8.39 -29.50
N MET A 573 -13.88 -8.12 -29.67
CA MET A 573 -14.40 -7.66 -30.94
C MET A 573 -15.12 -6.34 -30.71
N GLU A 574 -14.67 -5.33 -31.44
CA GLU A 574 -15.36 -4.07 -31.67
C GLU A 574 -16.67 -4.38 -32.41
N ASP A 575 -17.79 -4.42 -31.70
CA ASP A 575 -19.12 -4.36 -32.30
C ASP A 575 -20.09 -3.68 -31.30
N PRO A 576 -20.98 -2.78 -31.73
CA PRO A 576 -21.71 -1.86 -30.88
C PRO A 576 -22.97 -2.52 -30.33
N PHE A 577 -22.82 -3.42 -29.36
CA PHE A 577 -23.95 -3.91 -28.57
C PHE A 577 -23.81 -3.42 -27.13
N HIS A 578 -24.59 -2.39 -26.80
CA HIS A 578 -24.64 -1.81 -25.45
C HIS A 578 -25.45 -2.73 -24.53
N LEU A 579 -24.78 -3.66 -23.84
CA LEU A 579 -25.37 -4.52 -22.81
C LEU A 579 -25.65 -3.71 -21.53
N THR A 580 -26.83 -3.08 -21.44
CA THR A 580 -27.25 -2.31 -20.26
C THR A 580 -27.89 -3.19 -19.18
N GLY A 581 -28.47 -4.36 -19.53
CA GLY A 581 -29.13 -5.26 -18.57
C GLY A 581 -28.22 -6.33 -17.94
N ILE A 582 -27.31 -6.93 -18.71
CA ILE A 582 -26.47 -8.06 -18.23
C ILE A 582 -25.45 -7.67 -17.13
N ARG A 583 -25.05 -6.40 -17.04
CA ARG A 583 -24.02 -5.94 -16.09
C ARG A 583 -24.44 -6.04 -14.61
N GLU A 584 -25.73 -5.89 -14.32
CA GLU A 584 -26.23 -5.88 -12.94
C GLU A 584 -26.54 -7.31 -12.43
N ASP A 585 -27.08 -8.20 -13.27
CA ASP A 585 -27.45 -9.56 -12.88
C ASP A 585 -26.28 -10.58 -12.90
N ALA A 586 -25.25 -10.36 -13.73
CA ALA A 586 -24.05 -11.20 -13.73
C ALA A 586 -23.33 -11.18 -12.37
N PHE A 587 -23.45 -10.08 -11.61
CA PHE A 587 -22.91 -9.96 -10.26
C PHE A 587 -23.67 -10.80 -9.22
N PHE A 588 -24.98 -11.01 -9.40
CA PHE A 588 -25.83 -11.77 -8.47
C PHE A 588 -25.81 -13.30 -8.72
N VAL A 589 -25.67 -13.74 -9.98
CA VAL A 589 -25.63 -15.18 -10.35
C VAL A 589 -24.29 -15.83 -10.00
N TRP A 590 -23.18 -15.09 -10.08
CA TRP A 590 -21.86 -15.55 -9.64
C TRP A 590 -21.84 -16.06 -8.18
N ARG A 591 -22.75 -15.54 -7.34
CA ARG A 591 -22.93 -15.93 -5.94
C ARG A 591 -23.85 -17.15 -5.74
N ARG A 592 -24.67 -17.51 -6.74
CA ARG A 592 -25.63 -18.64 -6.70
C ARG A 592 -25.10 -19.95 -7.32
N LYS A 593 -24.12 -19.89 -8.23
CA LYS A 593 -23.52 -21.10 -8.81
C LYS A 593 -22.35 -21.63 -7.99
N GLY A 594 -22.64 -22.65 -7.19
CA GLY A 594 -21.72 -23.74 -6.85
C GLY A 594 -20.29 -23.37 -6.43
N GLN A 595 -20.06 -22.18 -5.86
CA GLN A 595 -18.78 -21.89 -5.22
C GLN A 595 -18.80 -22.61 -3.88
N PHE A 596 -18.05 -23.70 -3.77
CA PHE A 596 -17.89 -24.44 -2.54
C PHE A 596 -16.51 -24.13 -1.96
N PRO A 597 -16.39 -23.13 -1.07
CA PRO A 597 -15.20 -22.92 -0.28
C PRO A 597 -15.23 -23.87 0.92
N PHE A 598 -14.30 -24.81 0.97
CA PHE A 598 -13.97 -25.53 2.19
C PHE A 598 -12.77 -24.83 2.83
N LEU A 599 -12.92 -24.39 4.08
CA LEU A 599 -11.84 -23.79 4.87
C LEU A 599 -11.74 -24.52 6.19
N TYR A 600 -10.55 -25.00 6.50
CA TYR A 600 -10.26 -25.66 7.75
C TYR A 600 -8.98 -25.10 8.36
N LYS A 601 -9.08 -24.62 9.59
CA LYS A 601 -7.97 -24.06 10.36
C LYS A 601 -7.84 -24.84 11.68
N LEU A 602 -6.65 -25.36 11.93
CA LEU A 602 -6.25 -26.02 13.18
C LEU A 602 -5.12 -25.22 13.81
N GLY A 603 -5.28 -24.84 15.07
CA GLY A 603 -4.22 -24.26 15.87
C GLY A 603 -3.91 -25.14 17.08
N LYS A 604 -2.63 -25.33 17.37
CA LYS A 604 -2.15 -25.97 18.61
C LYS A 604 -1.26 -25.00 19.37
N LYS A 605 -1.59 -24.77 20.65
CA LYS A 605 -0.78 -24.03 21.63
C LYS A 605 -0.73 -24.89 22.90
N GLN A 606 0.45 -25.18 23.44
CA GLN A 606 0.71 -26.17 24.52
C GLN A 606 -0.55 -26.67 25.26
N GLY A 607 -1.14 -27.77 24.78
CA GLY A 607 -2.26 -28.49 25.42
C GLY A 607 -3.67 -28.22 24.88
N GLU A 608 -3.95 -27.10 24.22
CA GLU A 608 -5.28 -26.79 23.66
C GLU A 608 -5.29 -26.92 22.13
N ILE A 609 -6.21 -27.74 21.60
CA ILE A 609 -6.53 -27.81 20.17
C ILE A 609 -7.76 -26.94 19.92
N ARG A 610 -7.59 -25.85 19.16
CA ARG A 610 -8.73 -25.02 18.72
C ARG A 610 -9.08 -25.36 17.28
N LYS A 611 -10.33 -25.80 17.07
CA LYS A 611 -10.91 -26.09 15.75
C LYS A 611 -11.86 -24.96 15.38
N ASN A 612 -11.56 -24.24 14.29
CA ASN A 612 -12.51 -23.32 13.69
C ASN A 612 -12.92 -23.86 12.32
N SER A 613 -14.11 -24.47 12.25
CA SER A 613 -14.74 -24.90 10.99
C SER A 613 -15.97 -24.04 10.72
N GLN A 614 -15.98 -23.25 9.65
CA GLN A 614 -17.20 -22.57 9.19
C GLN A 614 -18.10 -23.54 8.41
N PHE A 615 -18.70 -24.53 9.08
CA PHE A 615 -19.65 -25.45 8.41
C PHE A 615 -20.71 -26.10 9.34
N SER A 616 -20.98 -25.55 10.52
CA SER A 616 -21.87 -26.18 11.52
C SER A 616 -23.33 -25.69 11.55
N ARG A 617 -23.82 -24.86 10.61
CA ARG A 617 -25.23 -24.39 10.61
C ARG A 617 -26.07 -24.62 9.35
N PHE A 618 -25.54 -25.17 8.26
CA PHE A 618 -26.33 -25.35 7.03
C PHE A 618 -26.75 -26.80 6.73
N PHE A 619 -26.05 -27.81 7.27
CA PHE A 619 -26.30 -29.23 6.94
C PHE A 619 -27.18 -30.00 7.94
N ALA A 620 -27.71 -29.36 8.98
CA ALA A 620 -28.62 -30.02 9.93
C ALA A 620 -30.05 -30.28 9.37
N LYS A 621 -30.36 -29.88 8.12
CA LYS A 621 -31.72 -30.02 7.55
C LYS A 621 -31.85 -30.77 6.21
N ASN A 622 -30.78 -31.32 5.62
CA ASN A 622 -30.89 -32.05 4.35
C ASN A 622 -30.21 -33.43 4.40
N LYS A 623 -31.01 -34.48 4.63
CA LYS A 623 -30.62 -35.91 4.75
C LYS A 623 -30.25 -36.61 3.42
N ARG A 624 -29.69 -35.92 2.43
CA ARG A 624 -29.33 -36.54 1.13
C ARG A 624 -28.00 -36.06 0.55
N PHE A 625 -26.92 -36.18 1.31
CA PHE A 625 -25.57 -36.23 0.74
C PHE A 625 -24.73 -37.23 1.54
N ARG A 626 -24.48 -38.41 0.96
CA ARG A 626 -23.48 -39.37 1.45
C ARG A 626 -22.11 -38.91 0.93
N LEU A 627 -21.32 -38.26 1.79
CA LEU A 627 -19.88 -38.15 1.57
C LEU A 627 -19.23 -39.45 2.05
N LEU A 628 -18.46 -40.08 1.16
CA LEU A 628 -17.59 -41.21 1.48
C LEU A 628 -16.59 -40.81 2.57
N HIS A 629 -16.48 -41.68 3.57
CA HIS A 629 -15.51 -41.65 4.65
C HIS A 629 -14.08 -41.41 4.13
N LEU A 630 -13.51 -40.23 4.41
CA LEU A 630 -12.08 -39.94 4.33
C LEU A 630 -11.48 -39.76 5.75
N SER A 631 -11.98 -40.52 6.72
CA SER A 631 -11.62 -40.40 8.13
C SER A 631 -10.58 -41.41 8.63
N SER A 632 -9.79 -42.05 7.76
CA SER A 632 -8.93 -43.17 8.16
C SER A 632 -7.47 -43.15 7.68
N ILE A 633 -6.91 -42.03 7.20
CA ILE A 633 -5.51 -42.00 6.69
C ILE A 633 -4.57 -40.99 7.38
N TRP A 634 -5.00 -40.24 8.40
CA TRP A 634 -4.10 -39.27 9.07
C TRP A 634 -4.09 -39.40 10.58
N ILE A 635 -3.55 -40.52 11.08
CA ILE A 635 -2.97 -40.64 12.44
C ILE A 635 -1.71 -41.52 12.34
N ARG A 636 -0.59 -40.89 11.97
CA ARG A 636 0.81 -41.24 12.34
C ARG A 636 1.76 -40.33 11.54
N ILE A 637 1.88 -39.08 11.99
CA ILE A 637 3.10 -38.25 11.91
C ILE A 637 3.17 -37.47 13.21
#